data_AF-A0A8S9DYX4-F1
#
_entry.id   AF-A0A8S9DYX4-F1
#
_cell.length_a   1.000
_cell.length_b   1.000
_cell.length_c   1.000
_cell.angle_alpha   90.00
_cell.angle_beta   90.00
_cell.angle_gamma   90.00
#
_symmetry.space_group_name_H-M   'P 1'
#
loop_
_entity.id
_entity.type
_entity.pdbx_description
1 polymer ?
#
loop_
_entity_poly.entity_id
_entity_poly.type
_entity_poly.pdbx_seq_one_letter_code
_entity_poly.pdbx_strand_id
1 'polypeptide(L)'
;MSQPYTIKMPQLSDTMTEGVVVSWEKNIGDRIERGDIVATVETDKAIMDVEVFREGWLSGPRAAVDSVVQVGGALAYLVASANEVVAEAGEALVASGDEEASEAPAVAPASAAPQASAEPAGVTHIIKMPQLSDTMTEGVVVEWQKQVGDKIERGDIVASVETDKAIMDVEVFREGFLSGPLAEADSVIPVGAAMGYLVEAKAQVQSGAMAPVAAVAAEPQKKKKTAAPSSSATTAGTRPAPRPKSKLATPYARKLAGQTGVDLNMLAGSGPRNVIVGTDVQRTAPAAPAGAAFPVVEVPGAGRPMTSLERNIAQAMSGALSMPTFRVSLNAQPTALISAAKKAGISVSVAIAKACALAMQKHPNMNWAYQPVDKLVERANVDIGVAVAADDGGLVVPILRNCESRTLKELNTDWSDLVPRARKRRLKPAEFQNPTFMVSNMGMLGVTYFDAIPTPGTAAILAISSADERGMPLTITADHRVVNGADVAMYLNTLKQYIEQPDGWMGPSGPAIPAGKWDYDVVVIGGGPGGEDCARELVEHGLKVAMINDSSFPGGECLWRGCIPSKAWRAAADRMRDRAHDARLGVKGTNVAKLDWKVLEKTRRGVLETRGDMALKTDTGVKIKVIQGFARFENDHTVFVDTSGNRKDPHARAPQGNGNKGQRITFGAAVIATGAPPFVPPVSGAKEGLASGGVLTSDTVWFLSKAPKKLAVVGGGAIGVEMAQIFQDFGAQVTLIEVQDRLLAEVEPEIATNLAKILNDDKRLTVHTSAKVEKISGKPGKMELTYKPAGGRAKKLACDYVIMATGKRPVLDPLNLDVAGVQSEKGLIKADASCRTNVPHIFAVGDVIGGYMLAHTAATQGRVAAATISGESARYDQDKDCGVIFTRPQAAFVGLSVEQAKAKNIDAVEVKMPMSIDAKAMITGETLGMIKLVADKASRRIIGVHFLTDHADTLIGEAVMMVAGQLTLDQVAHAIHPHPTQTELFGEMARRLLSRLRRSQKVAAKK
;
A
#
# COMPACT_ATOMS: atom_id res chain seq x y z
N MET A 1 -10.40 18.25 -49.45
CA MET A 1 -9.28 17.61 -48.73
C MET A 1 -8.64 16.65 -49.71
N SER A 2 -7.36 16.78 -50.01
CA SER A 2 -6.74 16.14 -51.18
C SER A 2 -6.39 14.65 -51.01
N GLN A 3 -6.65 14.03 -49.84
CA GLN A 3 -6.40 12.60 -49.62
C GLN A 3 -7.57 11.91 -48.89
N PRO A 4 -8.06 10.76 -49.38
CA PRO A 4 -9.12 9.98 -48.73
C PRO A 4 -8.66 9.40 -47.39
N TYR A 5 -9.52 9.41 -46.38
CA TYR A 5 -9.21 8.87 -45.06
C TYR A 5 -9.44 7.36 -45.01
N THR A 6 -8.40 6.58 -44.75
CA THR A 6 -8.50 5.12 -44.65
C THR A 6 -9.09 4.68 -43.32
N ILE A 7 -10.19 3.94 -43.36
CA ILE A 7 -10.72 3.17 -42.23
C ILE A 7 -9.86 1.91 -42.13
N LYS A 8 -9.20 1.70 -40.99
CA LYS A 8 -8.24 0.60 -40.78
C LYS A 8 -8.81 -0.45 -39.82
N MET A 9 -8.36 -1.71 -39.97
CA MET A 9 -8.64 -2.78 -39.02
C MET A 9 -8.10 -2.40 -37.63
N PRO A 10 -8.95 -2.28 -36.60
CA PRO A 10 -8.51 -1.87 -35.26
C PRO A 10 -7.72 -2.97 -34.56
N GLN A 11 -6.75 -2.58 -33.73
CA GLN A 11 -6.07 -3.51 -32.83
C GLN A 11 -6.89 -3.64 -31.54
N LEU A 12 -7.53 -4.79 -31.34
CA LEU A 12 -8.40 -5.02 -30.18
C LEU A 12 -7.67 -5.72 -29.02
N SER A 13 -6.46 -6.25 -29.26
CA SER A 13 -5.55 -6.72 -28.21
C SER A 13 -4.09 -6.63 -28.65
N ASP A 14 -3.17 -6.55 -27.69
CA ASP A 14 -1.72 -6.49 -27.93
C ASP A 14 -1.17 -7.73 -28.68
N THR A 15 -1.95 -8.81 -28.74
CA THR A 15 -1.61 -10.07 -29.43
C THR A 15 -2.31 -10.26 -30.78
N MET A 16 -3.23 -9.37 -31.16
CA MET A 16 -3.99 -9.48 -32.42
C MET A 16 -3.12 -9.03 -33.59
N THR A 17 -2.98 -9.88 -34.60
CA THR A 17 -2.29 -9.55 -35.87
C THR A 17 -3.26 -9.37 -37.03
N GLU A 18 -4.45 -10.00 -37.00
CA GLU A 18 -5.47 -9.93 -38.05
C GLU A 18 -6.89 -10.07 -37.49
N GLY A 19 -7.90 -9.66 -38.26
CA GLY A 19 -9.33 -9.82 -37.95
C GLY A 19 -10.15 -10.13 -39.21
N VAL A 20 -11.34 -10.71 -39.02
CA VAL A 20 -12.25 -11.09 -40.10
C VAL A 20 -13.41 -10.09 -40.17
N VAL A 21 -13.76 -9.61 -41.37
CA VAL A 21 -14.91 -8.70 -41.54
C VAL A 21 -16.20 -9.52 -41.56
N VAL A 22 -17.09 -9.32 -40.59
CA VAL A 22 -18.34 -10.09 -40.43
C VAL A 22 -19.50 -9.44 -41.18
N SER A 23 -19.63 -8.11 -41.08
CA SER A 23 -20.70 -7.37 -41.76
C SER A 23 -20.29 -5.92 -41.99
N TRP A 24 -20.95 -5.27 -42.96
CA TRP A 24 -20.89 -3.82 -43.13
C TRP A 24 -22.23 -3.22 -42.73
N GLU A 25 -22.21 -2.28 -41.78
CA GLU A 25 -23.41 -1.61 -41.26
C GLU A 25 -23.79 -0.37 -42.08
N LYS A 26 -22.90 0.06 -42.99
CA LYS A 26 -23.07 1.22 -43.88
C LYS A 26 -22.70 0.87 -45.32
N ASN A 27 -23.41 1.45 -46.28
CA ASN A 27 -23.21 1.25 -47.71
C ASN A 27 -22.25 2.29 -48.30
N ILE A 28 -21.60 1.94 -49.42
CA ILE A 28 -20.83 2.92 -50.19
C ILE A 28 -21.77 4.03 -50.65
N GLY A 29 -21.38 5.28 -50.42
CA GLY A 29 -22.20 6.45 -50.64
C GLY A 29 -23.01 6.91 -49.42
N ASP A 30 -22.94 6.21 -48.29
CA ASP A 30 -23.56 6.69 -47.05
C ASP A 30 -22.68 7.77 -46.40
N ARG A 31 -23.33 8.80 -45.84
CA ARG A 31 -22.67 9.78 -45.00
C ARG A 31 -22.45 9.20 -43.60
N ILE A 32 -21.20 9.22 -43.15
CA ILE A 32 -20.74 8.75 -41.85
C ILE A 32 -20.55 9.97 -40.95
N GLU A 33 -21.18 9.95 -39.77
CA GLU A 33 -20.95 10.93 -38.72
C GLU A 33 -19.91 10.41 -37.71
N ARG A 34 -19.34 11.33 -36.91
CA ARG A 34 -18.36 10.95 -35.90
C ARG A 34 -19.02 10.06 -34.84
N GLY A 35 -18.55 8.82 -34.74
CA GLY A 35 -19.04 7.82 -33.81
C GLY A 35 -20.02 6.81 -34.41
N ASP A 36 -20.23 6.87 -35.72
CA ASP A 36 -21.01 5.85 -36.44
C ASP A 36 -20.24 4.53 -36.54
N ILE A 37 -20.97 3.44 -36.38
CA ILE A 37 -20.50 2.08 -36.63
C ILE A 37 -20.60 1.80 -38.13
N VAL A 38 -19.49 1.37 -38.74
CA VAL A 38 -19.40 1.15 -40.20
C VAL A 38 -19.30 -0.32 -40.59
N ALA A 39 -18.74 -1.16 -39.73
CA ALA A 39 -18.57 -2.60 -39.96
C ALA A 39 -18.46 -3.35 -38.64
N THR A 40 -18.76 -4.64 -38.65
CA THR A 40 -18.54 -5.56 -37.52
C THR A 40 -17.38 -6.48 -37.89
N VAL A 41 -16.42 -6.66 -36.96
CA VAL A 41 -15.25 -7.52 -37.16
C VAL A 41 -15.17 -8.59 -36.07
N GLU A 42 -14.72 -9.77 -36.44
CA GLU A 42 -14.50 -10.92 -35.56
C GLU A 42 -13.00 -11.21 -35.42
N THR A 43 -12.62 -11.56 -34.21
CA THR A 43 -11.28 -12.00 -33.84
C THR A 43 -11.36 -13.35 -33.13
N ASP A 44 -10.21 -13.95 -32.84
CA ASP A 44 -10.10 -15.20 -32.07
C ASP A 44 -10.69 -15.10 -30.64
N LYS A 45 -11.01 -13.89 -30.16
CA LYS A 45 -11.45 -13.63 -28.77
C LYS A 45 -12.76 -12.85 -28.64
N ALA A 46 -13.16 -12.07 -29.64
CA ALA A 46 -14.36 -11.23 -29.57
C ALA A 46 -14.87 -10.81 -30.96
N ILE A 47 -16.18 -10.55 -31.03
CA ILE A 47 -16.84 -9.84 -32.14
C ILE A 47 -17.10 -8.41 -31.68
N MET A 48 -16.69 -7.42 -32.47
CA MET A 48 -16.78 -6.01 -32.11
C MET A 48 -17.10 -5.12 -33.31
N ASP A 49 -17.77 -4.02 -33.00
CA ASP A 49 -18.17 -2.98 -33.95
C ASP A 49 -17.01 -2.01 -34.21
N VAL A 50 -16.79 -1.66 -35.48
CA VAL A 50 -15.81 -0.68 -35.94
C VAL A 50 -16.48 0.69 -36.01
N GLU A 51 -16.17 1.52 -35.01
CA GLU A 51 -16.61 2.92 -34.92
C GLU A 51 -15.63 3.86 -35.63
N VAL A 52 -16.14 4.82 -36.42
CA VAL A 52 -15.32 5.79 -37.15
C VAL A 52 -15.43 7.19 -36.54
N PHE A 53 -14.28 7.74 -36.14
CA PHE A 53 -14.20 9.04 -35.47
C PHE A 53 -14.02 10.24 -36.41
N ARG A 54 -14.29 10.08 -37.70
CA ARG A 54 -14.22 11.15 -38.71
C ARG A 54 -15.49 11.17 -39.56
N GLU A 55 -15.97 12.38 -39.85
CA GLU A 55 -17.09 12.56 -40.78
C GLU A 55 -16.63 12.47 -42.24
N GLY A 56 -17.48 11.92 -43.10
CA GLY A 56 -17.19 11.78 -44.53
C GLY A 56 -18.20 10.88 -45.24
N TRP A 57 -17.98 10.64 -46.52
CA TRP A 57 -18.79 9.72 -47.33
C TRP A 57 -18.05 8.40 -47.52
N LEU A 58 -18.70 7.27 -47.23
CA LEU A 58 -18.08 5.95 -47.35
C LEU A 58 -17.80 5.62 -48.82
N SER A 59 -16.53 5.40 -49.16
CA SER A 59 -16.02 5.10 -50.50
C SER A 59 -15.31 3.76 -50.52
N GLY A 60 -15.45 3.04 -51.63
CA GLY A 60 -14.79 1.75 -51.87
C GLY A 60 -13.32 1.89 -52.28
N PRO A 61 -12.62 0.76 -52.45
CA PRO A 61 -13.13 -0.61 -52.24
C PRO A 61 -13.29 -0.95 -50.75
N ARG A 62 -14.38 -1.67 -50.44
CA ARG A 62 -14.59 -2.26 -49.10
C ARG A 62 -13.91 -3.63 -49.04
N ALA A 63 -13.31 -3.97 -47.91
CA ALA A 63 -12.90 -5.33 -47.60
C ALA A 63 -14.13 -6.25 -47.69
N ALA A 64 -13.98 -7.39 -48.37
CA ALA A 64 -15.06 -8.34 -48.55
C ALA A 64 -15.50 -8.92 -47.19
N VAL A 65 -16.79 -9.20 -47.04
CA VAL A 65 -17.28 -9.99 -45.90
C VAL A 65 -16.57 -11.36 -45.92
N ASP A 66 -16.22 -11.86 -44.75
CA ASP A 66 -15.39 -13.04 -44.49
C ASP A 66 -13.90 -12.92 -44.89
N SER A 67 -13.44 -11.74 -45.31
CA SER A 67 -12.01 -11.52 -45.60
C SER A 67 -11.20 -11.25 -44.34
N VAL A 68 -10.00 -11.85 -44.29
CA VAL A 68 -9.01 -11.65 -43.23
C VAL A 68 -8.18 -10.41 -43.57
N VAL A 69 -8.18 -9.41 -42.68
CA VAL A 69 -7.43 -8.16 -42.84
C VAL A 69 -6.46 -8.00 -41.67
N GLN A 70 -5.19 -7.73 -41.97
CA GLN A 70 -4.17 -7.49 -40.94
C GLN A 70 -4.49 -6.21 -40.15
N VAL A 71 -4.15 -6.19 -38.87
CA VAL A 71 -4.29 -5.00 -38.01
C VAL A 71 -3.58 -3.82 -38.66
N GLY A 72 -4.28 -2.68 -38.78
CA GLY A 72 -3.80 -1.49 -39.50
C GLY A 72 -4.02 -1.52 -41.03
N GLY A 73 -4.46 -2.65 -41.60
CA GLY A 73 -4.85 -2.79 -43.00
C GLY A 73 -6.15 -2.05 -43.34
N ALA A 74 -6.33 -1.66 -44.60
CA ALA A 74 -7.48 -0.86 -45.05
C ALA A 74 -8.76 -1.70 -45.16
N LEU A 75 -9.82 -1.24 -44.48
CA LEU A 75 -11.18 -1.77 -44.60
C LEU A 75 -12.00 -1.03 -45.67
N ALA A 76 -11.95 0.30 -45.70
CA ALA A 76 -12.59 1.17 -46.68
C ALA A 76 -12.03 2.60 -46.58
N TYR A 77 -12.57 3.54 -47.34
CA TYR A 77 -12.13 4.94 -47.34
C TYR A 77 -13.28 5.91 -47.06
N LEU A 78 -12.98 7.07 -46.48
CA LEU A 78 -13.90 8.21 -46.41
C LEU A 78 -13.40 9.33 -47.32
N VAL A 79 -14.30 9.86 -48.14
CA VAL A 79 -14.07 11.03 -49.00
C VAL A 79 -14.87 12.24 -48.52
N ALA A 80 -14.43 13.44 -48.89
CA ALA A 80 -14.98 14.68 -48.33
C ALA A 80 -16.35 15.04 -48.92
N SER A 81 -16.65 14.60 -50.15
CA SER A 81 -17.90 14.90 -50.84
C SER A 81 -18.52 13.67 -51.50
N ALA A 82 -19.86 13.65 -51.62
CA ALA A 82 -20.59 12.54 -52.25
C ALA A 82 -20.17 12.29 -53.71
N ASN A 83 -19.62 13.31 -54.38
CA ASN A 83 -19.18 13.23 -55.78
C ASN A 83 -17.82 12.53 -55.94
N GLU A 84 -17.09 12.29 -54.84
CA GLU A 84 -15.78 11.62 -54.83
C GLU A 84 -15.89 10.13 -54.49
N VAL A 85 -17.10 9.61 -54.29
CA VAL A 85 -17.35 8.22 -53.89
C VAL A 85 -17.11 7.27 -55.08
N VAL A 86 -16.24 6.28 -54.89
CA VAL A 86 -15.93 5.25 -55.88
C VAL A 86 -16.51 3.91 -55.43
N ALA A 87 -17.26 3.23 -56.30
CA ALA A 87 -18.02 2.02 -55.94
C ALA A 87 -17.22 0.71 -56.06
N GLU A 88 -16.39 0.52 -57.10
CA GLU A 88 -15.61 -0.73 -57.32
C GLU A 88 -14.30 -0.46 -58.08
N ALA A 89 -13.33 -1.36 -57.91
CA ALA A 89 -11.94 -1.23 -58.33
C ALA A 89 -11.76 -1.15 -59.86
N GLY A 90 -11.27 0.01 -60.32
CA GLY A 90 -10.70 0.22 -61.65
C GLY A 90 -9.73 1.39 -61.59
N GLU A 91 -8.45 1.10 -61.85
CA GLU A 91 -7.28 1.98 -61.91
C GLU A 91 -6.67 2.46 -60.57
N ALA A 92 -5.40 2.06 -60.40
CA ALA A 92 -4.54 2.35 -59.28
C ALA A 92 -4.22 3.85 -59.19
N LEU A 93 -4.56 4.48 -58.06
CA LEU A 93 -4.01 5.76 -57.65
C LEU A 93 -2.62 5.55 -57.03
N VAL A 94 -1.59 5.55 -57.88
CA VAL A 94 -0.19 5.83 -57.54
C VAL A 94 0.06 7.26 -58.06
N ALA A 95 0.70 8.21 -57.40
CA ALA A 95 1.53 8.24 -56.19
C ALA A 95 1.53 9.69 -55.63
N SER A 96 2.20 9.90 -54.49
CA SER A 96 2.79 11.16 -53.97
C SER A 96 2.19 11.71 -52.65
N GLY A 97 3.09 12.20 -51.80
CA GLY A 97 2.85 12.67 -50.43
C GLY A 97 3.95 12.11 -49.53
N ASP A 98 5.08 12.77 -49.30
CA ASP A 98 5.21 14.08 -48.64
C ASP A 98 4.28 14.16 -47.42
N GLU A 99 4.81 13.67 -46.29
CA GLU A 99 4.35 14.05 -44.96
C GLU A 99 4.95 15.42 -44.63
N GLU A 100 4.12 16.46 -44.76
CA GLU A 100 4.27 17.66 -43.95
C GLU A 100 2.91 17.96 -43.31
N ALA A 101 2.90 17.91 -41.98
CA ALA A 101 1.82 18.41 -41.14
C ALA A 101 2.22 19.81 -40.64
N SER A 102 1.36 20.81 -40.86
CA SER A 102 1.33 22.10 -40.14
C SER A 102 -0.12 22.33 -39.68
N GLU A 103 -0.39 22.36 -38.36
CA GLU A 103 -0.58 23.56 -37.50
C GLU A 103 -2.05 24.08 -37.52
N ALA A 104 -2.71 24.62 -36.46
CA ALA A 104 -2.44 25.03 -35.06
C ALA A 104 -3.85 25.21 -34.35
N PRO A 105 -4.10 25.84 -33.14
CA PRO A 105 -3.40 26.99 -32.53
C PRO A 105 -3.23 27.08 -30.98
N ALA A 106 -2.17 27.82 -30.59
CA ALA A 106 -1.95 28.84 -29.54
C ALA A 106 -2.68 28.76 -28.16
N VAL A 107 -2.08 29.09 -26.99
CA VAL A 107 -1.47 30.38 -26.61
C VAL A 107 -0.42 30.23 -25.46
N ALA A 108 0.61 31.08 -25.52
CA ALA A 108 1.82 31.26 -24.68
C ALA A 108 1.55 32.02 -23.32
N PRO A 109 2.54 32.50 -22.48
CA PRO A 109 3.84 33.12 -22.83
C PRO A 109 5.10 32.87 -21.95
N ALA A 110 6.25 33.01 -22.64
CA ALA A 110 7.47 33.77 -22.37
C ALA A 110 8.43 33.47 -21.19
N SER A 111 9.69 33.16 -21.54
CA SER A 111 10.87 33.95 -21.12
C SER A 111 12.14 33.59 -21.94
N ALA A 112 12.54 34.53 -22.81
CA ALA A 112 13.87 34.88 -23.34
C ALA A 112 14.90 33.80 -23.77
N ALA A 113 15.23 33.83 -25.07
CA ALA A 113 16.39 33.17 -25.70
C ALA A 113 17.61 34.12 -25.81
N PRO A 114 18.85 33.59 -25.84
CA PRO A 114 20.00 34.23 -26.50
C PRO A 114 20.08 33.84 -27.99
N GLN A 115 20.61 34.75 -28.81
CA GLN A 115 20.56 34.81 -30.29
C GLN A 115 21.23 33.62 -31.04
N ALA A 116 20.59 33.19 -32.14
CA ALA A 116 21.12 32.28 -33.16
C ALA A 116 21.74 33.05 -34.36
N SER A 117 22.78 32.49 -34.95
CA SER A 117 23.35 32.89 -36.25
C SER A 117 22.32 32.69 -37.39
N ALA A 118 22.20 33.68 -38.29
CA ALA A 118 21.16 33.74 -39.33
C ALA A 118 21.27 32.64 -40.41
N GLU A 119 20.11 32.10 -40.84
CA GLU A 119 19.94 31.15 -41.94
C GLU A 119 20.16 31.83 -43.32
N PRO A 120 20.82 31.18 -44.30
CA PRO A 120 21.06 31.76 -45.63
C PRO A 120 19.77 32.01 -46.43
N ALA A 121 19.74 33.05 -47.27
CA ALA A 121 18.61 33.30 -48.18
C ALA A 121 18.65 32.32 -49.37
N GLY A 122 17.56 31.57 -49.60
CA GLY A 122 17.43 30.61 -50.71
C GLY A 122 17.59 29.12 -50.35
N VAL A 123 17.46 28.76 -49.07
CA VAL A 123 17.51 27.36 -48.60
C VAL A 123 16.31 26.57 -49.11
N THR A 124 16.59 25.43 -49.73
CA THR A 124 15.58 24.45 -50.18
C THR A 124 15.45 23.25 -49.26
N HIS A 125 16.49 22.95 -48.47
CA HIS A 125 16.43 21.90 -47.46
C HIS A 125 17.44 22.12 -46.33
N ILE A 126 17.06 21.80 -45.10
CA ILE A 126 17.93 21.84 -43.93
C ILE A 126 18.38 20.41 -43.62
N ILE A 127 19.69 20.17 -43.65
CA ILE A 127 20.31 18.91 -43.24
C ILE A 127 20.35 18.90 -41.71
N LYS A 128 19.54 18.07 -41.06
CA LYS A 128 19.41 17.96 -39.60
C LYS A 128 20.10 16.71 -39.06
N MET A 129 20.47 16.70 -37.78
CA MET A 129 21.00 15.52 -37.09
C MET A 129 19.94 14.41 -37.02
N PRO A 130 20.15 13.24 -37.66
CA PRO A 130 19.16 12.16 -37.67
C PRO A 130 19.12 11.41 -36.33
N GLN A 131 17.93 10.93 -35.94
CA GLN A 131 17.78 10.01 -34.81
C GLN A 131 18.07 8.58 -35.26
N LEU A 132 19.26 8.07 -34.92
CA LEU A 132 19.71 6.75 -35.36
C LEU A 132 19.48 5.64 -34.31
N SER A 133 18.93 6.00 -33.14
CA SER A 133 18.52 5.08 -32.08
C SER A 133 17.44 5.73 -31.20
N ASP A 134 16.47 4.94 -30.71
CA ASP A 134 15.38 5.38 -29.83
C ASP A 134 15.85 6.03 -28.52
N THR A 135 17.10 5.81 -28.12
CA THR A 135 17.71 6.38 -26.91
C THR A 135 18.65 7.56 -27.18
N MET A 136 18.87 7.94 -28.44
CA MET A 136 19.80 9.00 -28.84
C MET A 136 19.15 10.37 -28.70
N THR A 137 19.81 11.27 -27.98
CA THR A 137 19.38 12.67 -27.79
C THR A 137 20.31 13.69 -28.46
N GLU A 138 21.56 13.30 -28.74
CA GLU A 138 22.58 14.09 -29.44
C GLU A 138 23.53 13.19 -30.24
N GLY A 139 24.17 13.74 -31.28
CA GLY A 139 25.18 13.07 -32.10
C GLY A 139 26.36 13.98 -32.40
N VAL A 140 27.53 13.40 -32.69
CA VAL A 140 28.76 14.17 -32.97
C VAL A 140 29.06 14.11 -34.46
N VAL A 141 29.27 15.25 -35.13
CA VAL A 141 29.66 15.25 -36.55
C VAL A 141 31.12 14.80 -36.66
N VAL A 142 31.41 13.67 -37.27
CA VAL A 142 32.79 13.15 -37.38
C VAL A 142 33.54 13.85 -38.51
N GLU A 143 32.94 13.87 -39.70
CA GLU A 143 33.48 14.54 -40.87
C GLU A 143 32.39 14.79 -41.92
N TRP A 144 32.57 15.83 -42.74
CA TRP A 144 31.74 16.08 -43.92
C TRP A 144 32.38 15.40 -45.14
N GLN A 145 31.61 14.59 -45.86
CA GLN A 145 32.04 13.87 -47.07
C GLN A 145 31.94 14.75 -48.33
N LYS A 146 31.24 15.89 -48.23
CA LYS A 146 31.03 16.85 -49.32
C LYS A 146 31.40 18.26 -48.86
N GLN A 147 31.95 19.07 -49.75
CA GLN A 147 32.36 20.44 -49.45
C GLN A 147 31.25 21.44 -49.79
N VAL A 148 31.28 22.62 -49.14
CA VAL A 148 30.37 23.72 -49.45
C VAL A 148 30.52 24.10 -50.93
N GLY A 149 29.43 24.04 -51.68
CA GLY A 149 29.36 24.29 -53.12
C GLY A 149 29.28 23.04 -54.00
N ASP A 150 29.39 21.85 -53.42
CA ASP A 150 29.22 20.58 -54.12
C ASP A 150 27.75 20.33 -54.44
N LYS A 151 27.48 19.79 -55.64
CA LYS A 151 26.15 19.33 -56.04
C LYS A 151 25.88 17.99 -55.34
N ILE A 152 24.76 17.91 -54.62
CA ILE A 152 24.27 16.73 -53.92
C ILE A 152 23.12 16.16 -54.73
N GLU A 153 23.19 14.86 -55.03
CA GLU A 153 22.13 14.11 -55.70
C GLU A 153 21.37 13.24 -54.71
N ARG A 154 20.15 12.80 -55.05
CA ARG A 154 19.33 12.00 -54.14
C ARG A 154 20.04 10.70 -53.79
N GLY A 155 20.35 10.53 -52.51
CA GLY A 155 21.03 9.36 -51.96
C GLY A 155 22.54 9.54 -51.75
N ASP A 156 23.05 10.76 -51.92
CA ASP A 156 24.44 11.07 -51.59
C ASP A 156 24.65 11.13 -50.07
N ILE A 157 25.77 10.57 -49.63
CA ILE A 157 26.26 10.70 -48.25
C ILE A 157 26.97 12.05 -48.11
N VAL A 158 26.50 12.89 -47.18
CA VAL A 158 27.01 14.26 -46.99
C VAL A 158 27.92 14.41 -45.78
N ALA A 159 27.73 13.61 -44.74
CA ALA A 159 28.53 13.63 -43.51
C ALA A 159 28.47 12.29 -42.78
N SER A 160 29.47 11.98 -41.96
CA SER A 160 29.46 10.83 -41.05
C SER A 160 29.28 11.34 -39.62
N VAL A 161 28.37 10.73 -38.86
CA VAL A 161 28.04 11.13 -37.47
C VAL A 161 28.30 9.98 -36.50
N GLU A 162 28.89 10.31 -35.35
CA GLU A 162 29.20 9.38 -34.26
C GLU A 162 28.10 9.46 -33.20
N THR A 163 27.55 8.30 -32.88
CA THR A 163 26.59 8.10 -31.80
C THR A 163 27.24 7.34 -30.65
N ASP A 164 26.51 7.16 -29.55
CA ASP A 164 26.94 6.35 -28.41
C ASP A 164 27.22 4.87 -28.75
N LYS A 165 26.74 4.39 -29.91
CA LYS A 165 26.80 2.98 -30.32
C LYS A 165 27.58 2.74 -31.62
N ALA A 166 27.55 3.65 -32.59
CA ALA A 166 28.22 3.48 -33.89
C ALA A 166 28.47 4.82 -34.62
N ILE A 167 29.40 4.80 -35.59
CA ILE A 167 29.56 5.86 -36.59
C ILE A 167 28.71 5.46 -37.79
N MET A 168 27.86 6.36 -38.25
CA MET A 168 26.92 6.12 -39.34
C MET A 168 26.93 7.30 -40.32
N ASP A 169 26.67 6.99 -41.58
CA ASP A 169 26.66 7.96 -42.66
C ASP A 169 25.28 8.63 -42.78
N VAL A 170 25.29 9.95 -42.96
CA VAL A 170 24.11 10.78 -43.16
C VAL A 170 23.88 10.93 -44.67
N GLU A 171 22.88 10.23 -45.17
CA GLU A 171 22.42 10.28 -46.55
C GLU A 171 21.34 11.35 -46.73
N VAL A 172 21.43 12.15 -47.80
CA VAL A 172 20.43 13.18 -48.11
C VAL A 172 19.64 12.81 -49.35
N PHE A 173 18.32 12.78 -49.22
CA PHE A 173 17.40 12.35 -50.28
C PHE A 173 16.86 13.49 -51.16
N ARG A 174 17.49 14.67 -51.12
CA ARG A 174 17.10 15.85 -51.89
C ARG A 174 18.27 16.39 -52.69
N GLU A 175 17.98 16.86 -53.90
CA GLU A 175 18.98 17.42 -54.81
C GLU A 175 19.20 18.91 -54.53
N GLY A 176 20.44 19.38 -54.60
CA GLY A 176 20.79 20.79 -54.37
C GLY A 176 22.29 21.00 -54.23
N PHE A 177 22.72 22.23 -53.94
CA PHE A 177 24.12 22.54 -53.64
C PHE A 177 24.33 22.70 -52.14
N LEU A 178 25.35 22.05 -51.57
CA LEU A 178 25.67 22.14 -50.16
C LEU A 178 26.09 23.57 -49.79
N SER A 179 25.35 24.22 -48.89
CA SER A 179 25.61 25.57 -48.40
C SER A 179 25.87 25.55 -46.90
N GLY A 180 26.84 26.37 -46.48
CA GLY A 180 27.06 26.67 -45.08
C GLY A 180 26.00 27.66 -44.53
N PRO A 181 26.02 27.92 -43.21
CA PRO A 181 27.06 27.49 -42.29
C PRO A 181 26.96 26.00 -41.93
N LEU A 182 28.09 25.28 -42.02
CA LEU A 182 28.15 23.86 -41.65
C LEU A 182 28.55 23.72 -40.17
N ALA A 183 28.03 22.68 -39.54
CA ALA A 183 28.49 22.20 -38.25
C ALA A 183 29.97 21.81 -38.32
N GLU A 184 30.78 22.28 -37.38
CA GLU A 184 32.20 21.88 -37.32
C GLU A 184 32.35 20.39 -37.00
N ALA A 185 33.38 19.75 -37.57
CA ALA A 185 33.76 18.41 -37.19
C ALA A 185 34.09 18.35 -35.68
N ASP A 186 33.69 17.27 -35.03
CA ASP A 186 33.70 17.02 -33.59
C ASP A 186 32.70 17.86 -32.76
N SER A 187 31.77 18.59 -33.40
CA SER A 187 30.68 19.29 -32.69
C SER A 187 29.53 18.35 -32.31
N VAL A 188 29.04 18.51 -31.07
CA VAL A 188 27.88 17.77 -30.54
C VAL A 188 26.61 18.52 -30.94
N ILE A 189 25.73 17.86 -31.68
CA ILE A 189 24.49 18.43 -32.19
C ILE A 189 23.31 17.61 -31.67
N PRO A 190 22.32 18.23 -31.00
CA PRO A 190 21.10 17.56 -30.59
C PRO A 190 20.37 16.95 -31.79
N VAL A 191 19.74 15.79 -31.59
CA VAL A 191 18.91 15.16 -32.62
C VAL A 191 17.83 16.14 -33.10
N GLY A 192 17.72 16.34 -34.41
CA GLY A 192 16.80 17.28 -35.05
C GLY A 192 17.33 18.70 -35.25
N ALA A 193 18.49 19.07 -34.68
CA ALA A 193 19.10 20.39 -34.91
C ALA A 193 19.85 20.45 -36.26
N ALA A 194 19.98 21.66 -36.83
CA ALA A 194 20.59 21.87 -38.15
C ALA A 194 22.10 21.61 -38.12
N MET A 195 22.57 20.84 -39.11
CA MET A 195 23.98 20.56 -39.38
C MET A 195 24.49 21.31 -40.61
N GLY A 196 23.64 21.59 -41.61
CA GLY A 196 23.99 22.30 -42.83
C GLY A 196 22.76 22.54 -43.71
N TYR A 197 22.92 23.18 -44.86
CA TYR A 197 21.81 23.60 -45.72
C TYR A 197 22.03 23.20 -47.18
N LEU A 198 20.96 23.01 -47.95
CA LEU A 198 20.99 22.90 -49.41
C LEU A 198 20.32 24.13 -50.04
N VAL A 199 20.90 24.62 -51.14
CA VAL A 199 20.35 25.72 -51.97
C VAL A 199 20.18 25.29 -53.42
N GLU A 200 19.26 25.92 -54.15
CA GLU A 200 18.87 25.53 -55.51
C GLU A 200 19.94 25.86 -56.56
N ALA A 201 20.62 27.01 -56.43
CA ALA A 201 21.59 27.49 -57.41
C ALA A 201 22.98 27.70 -56.78
N LYS A 202 24.03 27.35 -57.52
CA LYS A 202 25.44 27.52 -57.08
C LYS A 202 25.81 28.96 -56.68
N ALA A 203 25.09 29.96 -57.21
CA ALA A 203 25.27 31.38 -56.86
C ALA A 203 24.76 31.75 -55.44
N GLN A 204 23.95 30.90 -54.82
CA GLN A 204 23.35 31.12 -53.49
C GLN A 204 24.14 30.43 -52.37
N VAL A 205 25.23 29.73 -52.69
CA VAL A 205 26.06 29.01 -51.73
C VAL A 205 26.81 30.01 -50.85
N GLN A 206 26.60 29.92 -49.54
CA GLN A 206 27.33 30.69 -48.52
C GLN A 206 28.35 29.80 -47.82
N SER A 207 29.51 30.38 -47.47
CA SER A 207 30.55 29.70 -46.68
C SER A 207 30.60 30.28 -45.26
N GLY A 208 30.66 29.40 -44.26
CA GLY A 208 30.70 29.75 -42.84
C GLY A 208 30.61 28.51 -41.94
N ALA A 209 30.95 28.63 -40.66
CA ALA A 209 30.84 27.58 -39.66
C ALA A 209 29.84 27.98 -38.56
N MET A 210 29.02 27.05 -38.07
CA MET A 210 28.11 27.29 -36.94
C MET A 210 28.88 27.36 -35.61
N ALA A 211 28.61 28.36 -34.77
CA ALA A 211 29.24 28.48 -33.45
C ALA A 211 28.69 27.43 -32.45
N PRO A 212 29.54 26.83 -31.58
CA PRO A 212 29.12 25.79 -30.64
C PRO A 212 28.28 26.33 -29.48
N VAL A 213 27.22 25.61 -29.10
CA VAL A 213 26.31 25.97 -28.00
C VAL A 213 26.87 25.50 -26.64
N ALA A 214 26.99 26.40 -25.66
CA ALA A 214 27.53 26.10 -24.33
C ALA A 214 26.49 25.46 -23.39
N ALA A 215 26.88 24.38 -22.70
CA ALA A 215 26.07 23.70 -21.68
C ALA A 215 26.06 24.45 -20.34
N VAL A 216 24.86 24.69 -19.77
CA VAL A 216 24.65 25.42 -18.51
C VAL A 216 24.76 24.47 -17.30
N ALA A 217 25.59 24.85 -16.32
CA ALA A 217 25.81 24.14 -15.06
C ALA A 217 24.85 24.62 -13.95
N ALA A 218 24.38 23.70 -13.09
CA ALA A 218 23.65 24.01 -11.86
C ALA A 218 24.57 23.85 -10.62
N GLU A 219 24.62 24.89 -9.78
CA GLU A 219 25.41 24.99 -8.54
C GLU A 219 24.85 24.17 -7.35
N PRO A 220 25.73 23.77 -6.41
CA PRO A 220 25.37 23.62 -5.00
C PRO A 220 26.11 24.61 -4.07
N GLN A 221 25.40 25.05 -3.03
CA GLN A 221 25.77 26.06 -2.04
C GLN A 221 26.93 25.67 -1.09
N LYS A 222 27.69 26.70 -0.68
CA LYS A 222 28.83 26.68 0.26
C LYS A 222 28.45 26.48 1.74
N LYS A 223 29.20 25.63 2.47
CA LYS A 223 29.55 25.82 3.89
C LYS A 223 31.08 25.62 4.09
N LYS A 224 31.65 26.45 4.96
CA LYS A 224 33.08 26.76 5.14
C LYS A 224 33.92 25.63 5.79
N LYS A 225 35.20 25.58 5.39
CA LYS A 225 36.33 24.78 5.94
C LYS A 225 37.18 25.58 6.95
N THR A 226 37.92 24.86 7.79
CA THR A 226 39.19 25.20 8.48
C THR A 226 39.87 23.85 8.77
N ALA A 227 41.17 23.54 8.61
CA ALA A 227 42.35 24.09 7.93
C ALA A 227 43.32 22.90 7.63
N ALA A 228 44.32 23.09 6.76
CA ALA A 228 45.22 22.11 6.08
C ALA A 228 46.43 21.63 6.97
N PRO A 229 47.47 20.85 6.52
CA PRO A 229 47.99 20.56 5.15
C PRO A 229 48.42 19.09 4.82
N SER A 230 48.19 18.59 3.59
CA SER A 230 49.09 18.44 2.41
C SER A 230 49.80 17.08 2.24
N SER A 231 49.41 16.32 1.20
CA SER A 231 50.31 15.94 0.09
C SER A 231 49.46 15.49 -1.13
N SER A 232 50.01 15.71 -2.31
CA SER A 232 49.36 15.85 -3.62
C SER A 232 49.20 14.55 -4.40
N ALA A 233 48.03 14.35 -5.03
CA ALA A 233 47.92 13.70 -6.33
C ALA A 233 46.62 14.14 -7.03
N THR A 234 46.78 14.80 -8.18
CA THR A 234 45.73 15.32 -9.06
C THR A 234 45.15 14.18 -9.89
N THR A 235 43.83 13.94 -9.86
CA THR A 235 43.13 13.17 -10.89
C THR A 235 42.16 14.09 -11.64
N ALA A 236 42.56 14.42 -12.87
CA ALA A 236 41.77 15.16 -13.83
C ALA A 236 40.75 14.23 -14.51
N GLY A 237 39.56 14.75 -14.82
CA GLY A 237 38.58 14.08 -15.69
C GLY A 237 39.19 13.81 -17.06
N THR A 238 39.26 12.54 -17.45
CA THR A 238 39.98 12.09 -18.65
C THR A 238 39.18 12.37 -19.93
N ARG A 239 39.64 13.37 -20.69
CA ARG A 239 39.31 13.63 -22.10
C ARG A 239 39.99 12.56 -22.99
N PRO A 240 39.39 12.10 -24.11
CA PRO A 240 40.05 11.15 -25.02
C PRO A 240 41.41 11.65 -25.51
N ALA A 241 42.37 10.76 -25.77
CA ALA A 241 43.68 11.14 -26.30
C ALA A 241 43.54 11.88 -27.66
N PRO A 242 44.42 12.86 -27.95
CA PRO A 242 44.45 13.55 -29.24
C PRO A 242 44.58 12.57 -30.41
N ARG A 243 44.01 12.90 -31.58
CA ARG A 243 44.17 12.06 -32.78
C ARG A 243 45.68 11.98 -33.16
N PRO A 244 46.18 10.82 -33.62
CA PRO A 244 47.56 10.70 -34.08
C PRO A 244 47.79 11.55 -35.34
N LYS A 245 48.97 12.15 -35.49
CA LYS A 245 49.24 13.13 -36.57
C LYS A 245 49.33 12.53 -37.97
N SER A 246 49.68 11.24 -38.09
CA SER A 246 49.93 10.58 -39.38
C SER A 246 49.29 9.19 -39.51
N LYS A 247 48.38 8.84 -38.58
CA LYS A 247 47.74 7.52 -38.48
C LYS A 247 46.29 7.67 -37.99
N LEU A 248 45.45 6.71 -38.35
CA LEU A 248 44.07 6.64 -37.89
C LEU A 248 44.00 5.78 -36.62
N ALA A 249 43.14 6.15 -35.66
CA ALA A 249 42.93 5.40 -34.42
C ALA A 249 41.43 5.32 -34.11
N THR A 250 40.94 4.15 -33.67
CA THR A 250 39.51 3.97 -33.39
C THR A 250 39.08 4.77 -32.15
N PRO A 251 37.79 5.19 -32.04
CA PRO A 251 37.29 5.95 -30.90
C PRO A 251 37.54 5.25 -29.56
N TYR A 252 37.37 3.93 -29.53
CA TYR A 252 37.66 3.10 -28.37
C TYR A 252 39.16 3.10 -28.01
N ALA A 253 40.06 3.02 -29.00
CA ALA A 253 41.50 3.09 -28.77
C ALA A 253 41.94 4.46 -28.19
N ARG A 254 41.35 5.56 -28.68
CA ARG A 254 41.63 6.91 -28.20
C ARG A 254 41.12 7.17 -26.79
N LYS A 255 39.95 6.65 -26.46
CA LYS A 255 39.39 6.71 -25.11
C LYS A 255 40.27 5.93 -24.15
N LEU A 256 40.68 4.72 -24.55
CA LEU A 256 41.54 3.87 -23.73
C LEU A 256 42.94 4.48 -23.55
N ALA A 257 43.53 5.05 -24.60
CA ALA A 257 44.85 5.69 -24.54
C ALA A 257 44.85 6.93 -23.65
N GLY A 258 43.75 7.70 -23.63
CA GLY A 258 43.57 8.81 -22.70
C GLY A 258 43.42 8.36 -21.24
N GLN A 259 42.91 7.16 -21.01
CA GLN A 259 42.78 6.55 -19.68
C GLN A 259 44.08 5.89 -19.19
N THR A 260 44.86 5.31 -20.09
CA THR A 260 46.11 4.58 -19.77
C THR A 260 47.37 5.42 -19.95
N GLY A 261 47.25 6.64 -20.49
CA GLY A 261 48.37 7.56 -20.72
C GLY A 261 49.29 7.18 -21.89
N VAL A 262 48.83 6.35 -22.82
CA VAL A 262 49.62 5.84 -23.94
C VAL A 262 49.61 6.81 -25.12
N ASP A 263 50.77 7.20 -25.64
CA ASP A 263 50.88 8.07 -26.83
C ASP A 263 50.60 7.27 -28.11
N LEU A 264 49.49 7.59 -28.76
CA LEU A 264 49.04 6.93 -29.99
C LEU A 264 49.99 7.12 -31.18
N ASN A 265 50.83 8.16 -31.21
CA ASN A 265 51.77 8.37 -32.33
C ASN A 265 52.87 7.29 -32.36
N MET A 266 53.17 6.71 -31.20
CA MET A 266 54.21 5.70 -30.99
C MET A 266 53.72 4.27 -31.26
N LEU A 267 52.43 4.08 -31.55
CA LEU A 267 51.85 2.75 -31.79
C LEU A 267 51.78 2.41 -33.29
N ALA A 268 52.02 1.14 -33.61
CA ALA A 268 51.71 0.57 -34.91
C ALA A 268 50.28 0.02 -34.89
N GLY A 269 49.44 0.44 -35.83
CA GLY A 269 48.04 -0.01 -35.89
C GLY A 269 47.92 -1.40 -36.50
N SER A 270 47.24 -2.31 -35.81
CA SER A 270 47.00 -3.69 -36.28
C SER A 270 45.67 -3.88 -37.02
N GLY A 271 44.84 -2.82 -37.12
CA GLY A 271 43.58 -2.83 -37.85
C GLY A 271 43.73 -2.68 -39.37
N PRO A 272 42.64 -2.90 -40.14
CA PRO A 272 42.62 -2.71 -41.59
C PRO A 272 43.12 -1.30 -41.97
N ARG A 273 44.04 -1.21 -42.95
CA ARG A 273 44.72 0.04 -43.35
C ARG A 273 45.60 0.68 -42.26
N ASN A 274 46.21 -0.13 -41.38
CA ASN A 274 47.12 0.29 -40.30
C ASN A 274 46.48 1.22 -39.24
N VAL A 275 45.17 1.08 -39.04
CA VAL A 275 44.41 1.82 -38.00
C VAL A 275 44.75 1.26 -36.61
N ILE A 276 45.03 2.14 -35.64
CA ILE A 276 45.28 1.78 -34.24
C ILE A 276 43.96 1.39 -33.58
N VAL A 277 43.85 0.14 -33.15
CA VAL A 277 42.65 -0.42 -32.50
C VAL A 277 42.87 -0.56 -30.98
N GLY A 278 41.79 -0.78 -30.22
CA GLY A 278 41.87 -0.80 -28.75
C GLY A 278 42.86 -1.82 -28.19
N THR A 279 43.04 -2.95 -28.89
CA THR A 279 44.01 -3.99 -28.54
C THR A 279 45.48 -3.52 -28.64
N ASP A 280 45.79 -2.58 -29.52
CA ASP A 280 47.16 -2.04 -29.67
C ASP A 280 47.56 -1.18 -28.46
N VAL A 281 46.59 -0.42 -27.94
CA VAL A 281 46.72 0.40 -26.73
C VAL A 281 46.76 -0.48 -25.47
N GLN A 282 46.00 -1.58 -25.44
CA GLN A 282 46.04 -2.53 -24.32
C GLN A 282 47.36 -3.29 -24.23
N ARG A 283 48.01 -3.61 -25.36
CA ARG A 283 49.31 -4.30 -25.36
C ARG A 283 50.48 -3.44 -24.84
N THR A 284 50.32 -2.12 -24.84
CA THR A 284 51.38 -1.16 -24.48
C THR A 284 51.09 -0.37 -23.20
N ALA A 285 49.86 -0.40 -22.69
CA ALA A 285 49.55 0.16 -21.38
C ALA A 285 50.37 -0.56 -20.29
N PRO A 286 51.04 0.16 -19.38
CA PRO A 286 51.67 -0.46 -18.23
C PRO A 286 50.59 -1.17 -17.42
N ALA A 287 50.81 -2.45 -17.11
CA ALA A 287 49.87 -3.25 -16.34
C ALA A 287 49.54 -2.53 -15.02
N ALA A 288 48.25 -2.32 -14.76
CA ALA A 288 47.76 -1.87 -13.46
C ALA A 288 48.29 -2.78 -12.35
N PRO A 289 48.52 -2.26 -11.12
CA PRO A 289 49.09 -3.07 -10.04
C PRO A 289 48.21 -4.29 -9.79
N ALA A 290 48.86 -5.45 -9.73
CA ALA A 290 48.25 -6.76 -9.66
C ALA A 290 47.18 -6.85 -8.55
N GLY A 291 45.91 -6.82 -8.94
CA GLY A 291 44.89 -7.60 -8.25
C GLY A 291 45.23 -9.06 -8.53
N ALA A 292 45.49 -9.84 -7.47
CA ALA A 292 46.03 -11.20 -7.52
C ALA A 292 45.49 -12.02 -8.71
N ALA A 293 46.26 -12.09 -9.80
CA ALA A 293 46.02 -13.10 -10.82
C ALA A 293 46.30 -14.44 -10.13
N PHE A 294 45.27 -15.30 -10.06
CA PHE A 294 45.48 -16.66 -9.59
C PHE A 294 46.59 -17.29 -10.42
N PRO A 295 47.60 -17.93 -9.80
CA PRO A 295 48.68 -18.55 -10.53
C PRO A 295 48.10 -19.52 -11.55
N VAL A 296 48.49 -19.38 -12.82
CA VAL A 296 48.13 -20.33 -13.87
C VAL A 296 48.89 -21.62 -13.55
N VAL A 297 48.20 -22.56 -12.90
CA VAL A 297 48.74 -23.88 -12.62
C VAL A 297 48.67 -24.68 -13.90
N GLU A 298 49.82 -25.04 -14.47
CA GLU A 298 49.86 -26.00 -15.58
C GLU A 298 49.51 -27.40 -15.04
N VAL A 299 48.40 -27.95 -15.54
CA VAL A 299 47.93 -29.29 -15.17
C VAL A 299 48.28 -30.26 -16.31
N PRO A 300 49.06 -31.34 -16.07
CA PRO A 300 49.37 -32.33 -17.10
C PRO A 300 48.11 -33.07 -17.58
N GLY A 301 47.84 -33.08 -18.88
CA GLY A 301 46.73 -33.82 -19.49
C GLY A 301 46.29 -33.28 -20.85
N ALA A 302 45.50 -34.06 -21.60
CA ALA A 302 44.84 -33.59 -22.82
C ALA A 302 43.51 -32.90 -22.47
N GLY A 303 43.43 -31.58 -22.65
CA GLY A 303 42.23 -30.79 -22.36
C GLY A 303 41.41 -30.45 -23.61
N ARG A 304 40.10 -30.21 -23.45
CA ARG A 304 39.25 -29.57 -24.46
C ARG A 304 39.01 -28.09 -24.13
N PRO A 305 38.73 -27.22 -25.11
CA PRO A 305 38.27 -25.86 -24.83
C PRO A 305 36.98 -25.87 -23.99
N MET A 306 36.87 -24.89 -23.08
CA MET A 306 35.62 -24.64 -22.34
C MET A 306 34.52 -24.18 -23.32
N THR A 307 33.33 -24.75 -23.15
CA THR A 307 32.10 -24.23 -23.76
C THR A 307 31.80 -22.82 -23.27
N SER A 308 30.98 -22.06 -24.00
CA SER A 308 30.59 -20.70 -23.59
C SER A 308 29.96 -20.66 -22.19
N LEU A 309 29.16 -21.69 -21.84
CA LEU A 309 28.57 -21.82 -20.51
C LEU A 309 29.62 -22.02 -19.42
N GLU A 310 30.57 -22.95 -19.62
CA GLU A 310 31.66 -23.21 -18.68
C GLU A 310 32.54 -21.97 -18.46
N ARG A 311 32.80 -21.21 -19.53
CA ARG A 311 33.55 -19.96 -19.46
C ARG A 311 32.82 -18.88 -18.66
N ASN A 312 31.51 -18.73 -18.88
CA ASN A 312 30.68 -17.79 -18.13
C ASN A 312 30.57 -18.17 -16.64
N ILE A 313 30.45 -19.47 -16.34
CA ILE A 313 30.46 -19.97 -14.95
C ILE A 313 31.82 -19.68 -14.31
N ALA A 314 32.93 -19.96 -14.99
CA ALA A 314 34.27 -19.70 -14.47
C ALA A 314 34.48 -18.20 -14.17
N GLN A 315 34.02 -17.31 -15.06
CA GLN A 315 34.06 -15.86 -14.84
C GLN A 315 33.17 -15.42 -13.67
N ALA A 316 31.93 -15.90 -13.59
CA ALA A 316 31.01 -15.58 -12.51
C ALA A 316 31.53 -16.04 -11.13
N MET A 317 32.07 -17.26 -11.06
CA MET A 317 32.65 -17.81 -9.83
C MET A 317 33.95 -17.08 -9.43
N SER A 318 34.77 -16.69 -10.40
CA SER A 318 35.95 -15.85 -10.12
C SER A 318 35.54 -14.47 -9.58
N GLY A 319 34.45 -13.88 -10.12
CA GLY A 319 33.89 -12.63 -9.61
C GLY A 319 33.37 -12.73 -8.18
N ALA A 320 32.75 -13.85 -7.81
CA ALA A 320 32.24 -14.09 -6.45
C ALA A 320 33.34 -14.08 -5.37
N LEU A 321 34.60 -14.42 -5.73
CA LEU A 321 35.75 -14.36 -4.82
C LEU A 321 36.07 -12.93 -4.35
N SER A 322 35.59 -11.90 -5.05
CA SER A 322 35.70 -10.50 -4.63
C SER A 322 34.69 -10.09 -3.55
N MET A 323 33.75 -10.97 -3.21
CA MET A 323 32.73 -10.72 -2.20
C MET A 323 33.22 -11.22 -0.83
N PRO A 324 33.40 -10.32 0.17
CA PRO A 324 33.71 -10.75 1.53
C PRO A 324 32.45 -11.37 2.13
N THR A 325 32.34 -12.70 2.03
CA THR A 325 31.14 -13.42 2.42
C THR A 325 31.23 -13.98 3.84
N PHE A 326 30.10 -13.99 4.54
CA PHE A 326 29.92 -14.70 5.80
C PHE A 326 28.64 -15.56 5.72
N ARG A 327 28.48 -16.49 6.66
CA ARG A 327 27.37 -17.45 6.69
C ARG A 327 26.59 -17.33 7.99
N VAL A 328 25.28 -17.44 7.90
CA VAL A 328 24.38 -17.56 9.05
C VAL A 328 23.35 -18.63 8.74
N SER A 329 23.13 -19.55 9.68
CA SER A 329 22.20 -20.66 9.53
C SER A 329 21.15 -20.66 10.65
N LEU A 330 19.92 -21.01 10.28
CA LEU A 330 18.84 -21.29 11.22
C LEU A 330 17.99 -22.44 10.69
N ASN A 331 17.33 -23.19 11.58
CA ASN A 331 16.41 -24.25 11.19
C ASN A 331 14.94 -23.77 11.24
N ALA A 332 14.15 -24.15 10.23
CA ALA A 332 12.71 -23.92 10.17
C ALA A 332 11.94 -25.23 9.98
N GLN A 333 10.72 -25.35 10.51
CA GLN A 333 9.86 -26.52 10.34
C GLN A 333 8.95 -26.33 9.10
N PRO A 334 9.20 -27.01 7.96
CA PRO A 334 8.50 -26.72 6.71
C PRO A 334 7.14 -27.44 6.59
N THR A 335 6.78 -28.32 7.54
CA THR A 335 5.62 -29.22 7.45
C THR A 335 4.32 -28.47 7.15
N ALA A 336 4.07 -27.36 7.85
CA ALA A 336 2.89 -26.53 7.63
C ALA A 336 2.89 -25.92 6.22
N LEU A 337 4.01 -25.35 5.78
CA LEU A 337 4.16 -24.75 4.45
C LEU A 337 3.95 -25.77 3.33
N ILE A 338 4.54 -26.96 3.46
CA ILE A 338 4.42 -28.04 2.47
C ILE A 338 2.96 -28.48 2.35
N SER A 339 2.27 -28.65 3.48
CA SER A 339 0.85 -29.01 3.51
C SER A 339 -0.02 -27.94 2.83
N ALA A 340 0.17 -26.66 3.20
CA ALA A 340 -0.55 -25.53 2.63
C ALA A 340 -0.31 -25.39 1.12
N ALA A 341 0.95 -25.48 0.68
CA ALA A 341 1.33 -25.41 -0.73
C ALA A 341 0.70 -26.56 -1.54
N LYS A 342 0.74 -27.80 -1.02
CA LYS A 342 0.12 -28.96 -1.68
C LYS A 342 -1.39 -28.79 -1.82
N LYS A 343 -2.09 -28.32 -0.78
CA LYS A 343 -3.53 -28.09 -0.82
C LYS A 343 -3.92 -27.00 -1.81
N ALA A 344 -3.11 -25.94 -1.89
CA ALA A 344 -3.33 -24.84 -2.81
C ALA A 344 -2.84 -25.12 -4.26
N GLY A 345 -2.25 -26.29 -4.52
CA GLY A 345 -1.70 -26.65 -5.84
C GLY A 345 -0.46 -25.83 -6.24
N ILE A 346 0.29 -25.33 -5.26
CA ILE A 346 1.46 -24.47 -5.45
C ILE A 346 2.76 -25.26 -5.18
N SER A 347 3.79 -25.01 -5.98
CA SER A 347 5.13 -25.54 -5.73
C SER A 347 5.73 -25.01 -4.43
N VAL A 348 6.31 -25.88 -3.61
CA VAL A 348 6.99 -25.49 -2.35
C VAL A 348 8.09 -24.46 -2.61
N SER A 349 8.82 -24.57 -3.73
CA SER A 349 9.84 -23.59 -4.11
C SER A 349 9.25 -22.19 -4.38
N VAL A 350 8.06 -22.11 -4.97
CA VAL A 350 7.34 -20.84 -5.19
C VAL A 350 6.86 -20.25 -3.87
N ALA A 351 6.35 -21.11 -2.98
CA ALA A 351 5.93 -20.67 -1.64
C ALA A 351 7.12 -20.10 -0.84
N ILE A 352 8.29 -20.77 -0.88
CA ILE A 352 9.50 -20.27 -0.21
C ILE A 352 10.01 -18.99 -0.87
N ALA A 353 9.98 -18.88 -2.20
CA ALA A 353 10.35 -17.65 -2.91
C ALA A 353 9.47 -16.46 -2.51
N LYS A 354 8.14 -16.66 -2.42
CA LYS A 354 7.20 -15.65 -1.94
C LYS A 354 7.47 -15.30 -0.47
N ALA A 355 7.74 -16.29 0.40
CA ALA A 355 8.10 -16.06 1.80
C ALA A 355 9.39 -15.23 1.94
N CYS A 356 10.41 -15.48 1.10
CA CYS A 356 11.62 -14.67 1.04
C CYS A 356 11.30 -13.22 0.67
N ALA A 357 10.48 -13.00 -0.35
CA ALA A 357 10.08 -11.65 -0.77
C ALA A 357 9.28 -10.90 0.31
N LEU A 358 8.38 -11.58 1.01
CA LEU A 358 7.64 -11.00 2.13
C LEU A 358 8.57 -10.68 3.33
N ALA A 359 9.55 -11.53 3.61
CA ALA A 359 10.56 -11.25 4.63
C ALA A 359 11.42 -10.02 4.26
N MET A 360 11.74 -9.83 2.98
CA MET A 360 12.49 -8.64 2.51
C MET A 360 11.70 -7.34 2.62
N GLN A 361 10.36 -7.36 2.57
CA GLN A 361 9.58 -6.16 2.86
C GLN A 361 9.80 -5.64 4.29
N LYS A 362 10.12 -6.53 5.24
CA LYS A 362 10.50 -6.17 6.62
C LYS A 362 12.00 -5.88 6.77
N HIS A 363 12.83 -6.46 5.90
CA HIS A 363 14.29 -6.35 5.91
C HIS A 363 14.82 -5.95 4.51
N PRO A 364 14.61 -4.70 4.08
CA PRO A 364 14.89 -4.27 2.70
C PRO A 364 16.37 -4.33 2.33
N ASN A 365 17.27 -4.25 3.31
CA ASN A 365 18.73 -4.38 3.14
C ASN A 365 19.15 -5.73 2.56
N MET A 366 18.36 -6.80 2.76
CA MET A 366 18.60 -8.11 2.13
C MET A 366 18.40 -8.12 0.61
N ASN A 367 17.83 -7.05 0.03
CA ASN A 367 17.61 -6.89 -1.40
C ASN A 367 18.56 -5.85 -2.05
N TRP A 368 19.46 -5.25 -1.27
CA TRP A 368 20.41 -4.25 -1.75
C TRP A 368 21.56 -4.88 -2.56
N ALA A 369 22.39 -4.05 -3.17
CA ALA A 369 23.64 -4.51 -3.77
C ALA A 369 24.77 -3.52 -3.62
N TYR A 370 25.96 -4.05 -3.41
CA TYR A 370 27.20 -3.29 -3.46
C TYR A 370 27.62 -3.03 -4.92
N GLN A 371 27.96 -1.78 -5.23
CA GLN A 371 28.66 -1.41 -6.44
C GLN A 371 30.13 -1.09 -6.11
N PRO A 372 31.09 -1.48 -6.98
CA PRO A 372 32.53 -1.20 -6.80
C PRO A 372 32.95 0.28 -6.83
N VAL A 373 32.02 1.22 -6.68
CA VAL A 373 32.23 2.67 -6.63
C VAL A 373 31.80 3.24 -5.27
N ASP A 374 32.03 2.48 -4.19
CA ASP A 374 31.65 2.83 -2.82
C ASP A 374 30.17 3.23 -2.67
N LYS A 375 29.28 2.46 -3.29
CA LYS A 375 27.84 2.75 -3.32
C LYS A 375 27.00 1.50 -3.07
N LEU A 376 25.97 1.64 -2.23
CA LEU A 376 24.89 0.67 -2.11
C LEU A 376 23.71 1.07 -3.00
N VAL A 377 23.12 0.09 -3.68
CA VAL A 377 21.93 0.27 -4.52
C VAL A 377 20.74 -0.36 -3.81
N GLU A 378 19.78 0.47 -3.45
CA GLU A 378 18.49 0.06 -2.91
C GLU A 378 17.54 -0.31 -4.05
N ARG A 379 16.81 -1.42 -3.89
CA ARG A 379 15.88 -1.94 -4.91
C ARG A 379 14.51 -2.16 -4.30
N ALA A 380 13.49 -1.65 -4.96
CA ALA A 380 12.10 -1.77 -4.53
C ALA A 380 11.45 -3.10 -4.94
N ASN A 381 11.82 -3.64 -6.11
CA ASN A 381 11.34 -4.91 -6.62
C ASN A 381 12.14 -6.09 -6.06
N VAL A 382 11.47 -7.21 -5.78
CA VAL A 382 12.11 -8.46 -5.34
C VAL A 382 11.99 -9.52 -6.42
N ASP A 383 13.10 -9.81 -7.08
CA ASP A 383 13.20 -10.82 -8.13
C ASP A 383 14.00 -12.02 -7.63
N ILE A 384 13.31 -13.15 -7.42
CA ILE A 384 13.91 -14.35 -6.84
C ILE A 384 14.37 -15.29 -7.95
N GLY A 385 15.69 -15.45 -8.09
CA GLY A 385 16.30 -16.48 -8.91
C GLY A 385 16.32 -17.82 -8.18
N VAL A 386 15.72 -18.87 -8.75
CA VAL A 386 15.69 -20.20 -8.13
C VAL A 386 16.52 -21.17 -8.96
N ALA A 387 17.51 -21.79 -8.35
CA ALA A 387 18.48 -22.67 -9.02
C ALA A 387 17.82 -23.99 -9.49
N VAL A 388 17.95 -24.32 -10.78
CA VAL A 388 17.39 -25.53 -11.41
C VAL A 388 18.49 -26.26 -12.20
N ALA A 389 18.62 -27.57 -11.99
CA ALA A 389 19.53 -28.41 -12.77
C ALA A 389 19.01 -28.58 -14.21
N ALA A 390 19.89 -28.42 -15.20
CA ALA A 390 19.59 -28.68 -16.61
C ALA A 390 19.84 -30.16 -16.98
N ASP A 391 19.08 -30.68 -17.94
CA ASP A 391 19.10 -32.11 -18.31
C ASP A 391 20.47 -32.54 -18.86
N ASP A 392 21.15 -31.67 -19.60
CA ASP A 392 22.49 -31.90 -20.18
C ASP A 392 23.64 -31.41 -19.27
N GLY A 393 23.40 -31.37 -17.94
CA GLY A 393 24.35 -30.92 -16.92
C GLY A 393 24.39 -29.40 -16.70
N GLY A 394 24.98 -28.95 -15.61
CA GLY A 394 25.06 -27.51 -15.28
C GLY A 394 23.77 -26.92 -14.67
N LEU A 395 23.84 -25.63 -14.34
CA LEU A 395 22.83 -24.92 -13.56
C LEU A 395 22.22 -23.75 -14.34
N VAL A 396 20.89 -23.64 -14.31
CA VAL A 396 20.15 -22.48 -14.84
C VAL A 396 19.33 -21.87 -13.71
N VAL A 397 19.25 -20.55 -13.64
CA VAL A 397 18.55 -19.82 -12.58
C VAL A 397 17.37 -19.05 -13.18
N PRO A 398 16.20 -19.69 -13.42
CA PRO A 398 14.98 -18.96 -13.75
C PRO A 398 14.61 -17.96 -12.65
N ILE A 399 14.05 -16.82 -13.04
CA ILE A 399 13.71 -15.71 -12.15
C ILE A 399 12.20 -15.52 -12.05
N LEU A 400 11.68 -15.56 -10.82
CA LEU A 400 10.34 -15.09 -10.51
C LEU A 400 10.38 -13.59 -10.22
N ARG A 401 9.75 -12.79 -11.09
CA ARG A 401 9.78 -11.32 -11.01
C ARG A 401 8.70 -10.75 -10.09
N ASN A 402 9.01 -9.66 -9.41
CA ASN A 402 8.09 -8.91 -8.54
C ASN A 402 7.35 -9.81 -7.54
N CYS A 403 8.10 -10.68 -6.88
CA CYS A 403 7.53 -11.69 -5.98
C CYS A 403 6.76 -11.07 -4.83
N GLU A 404 7.09 -9.84 -4.41
CA GLU A 404 6.45 -9.15 -3.28
C GLU A 404 5.01 -8.72 -3.57
N SER A 405 4.72 -8.29 -4.81
CA SER A 405 3.43 -7.73 -5.22
C SER A 405 2.49 -8.74 -5.89
N ARG A 406 3.03 -9.79 -6.51
CA ARG A 406 2.23 -10.80 -7.24
C ARG A 406 1.59 -11.85 -6.32
N THR A 407 0.48 -12.43 -6.76
CA THR A 407 -0.18 -13.52 -6.04
C THR A 407 0.59 -14.83 -6.21
N LEU A 408 0.42 -15.75 -5.26
CA LEU A 408 1.01 -17.09 -5.35
C LEU A 408 0.58 -17.87 -6.59
N LYS A 409 -0.68 -17.70 -7.01
CA LYS A 409 -1.24 -18.38 -8.17
C LYS A 409 -0.54 -17.92 -9.45
N GLU A 410 -0.35 -16.60 -9.62
CA GLU A 410 0.39 -16.03 -10.75
C GLU A 410 1.85 -16.52 -10.77
N LEU A 411 2.54 -16.47 -9.62
CA LEU A 411 3.92 -16.94 -9.52
C LEU A 411 4.05 -18.44 -9.82
N ASN A 412 3.07 -19.25 -9.41
CA ASN A 412 3.07 -20.69 -9.66
C ASN A 412 2.81 -21.03 -11.13
N THR A 413 1.95 -20.26 -11.81
CA THR A 413 1.73 -20.38 -13.26
C THR A 413 3.03 -20.10 -14.02
N ASP A 414 3.71 -18.99 -13.72
CA ASP A 414 5.00 -18.65 -14.32
C ASP A 414 6.05 -19.72 -14.05
N TRP A 415 6.12 -20.20 -12.81
CA TRP A 415 7.08 -21.24 -12.42
C TRP A 415 6.87 -22.54 -13.18
N SER A 416 5.61 -22.93 -13.40
CA SER A 416 5.25 -24.16 -14.11
C SER A 416 5.64 -24.12 -15.59
N ASP A 417 5.70 -22.92 -16.19
CA ASP A 417 6.20 -22.71 -17.55
C ASP A 417 7.74 -22.56 -17.60
N LEU A 418 8.32 -21.80 -16.66
CA LEU A 418 9.75 -21.51 -16.62
C LEU A 418 10.59 -22.76 -16.39
N VAL A 419 10.19 -23.66 -15.49
CA VAL A 419 11.02 -24.82 -15.09
C VAL A 419 11.28 -25.80 -16.24
N PRO A 420 10.28 -26.27 -17.01
CA PRO A 420 10.53 -27.15 -18.16
C PRO A 420 11.43 -26.50 -19.22
N ARG A 421 11.27 -25.19 -19.47
CA ARG A 421 12.13 -24.45 -20.40
C ARG A 421 13.54 -24.25 -19.86
N ALA A 422 13.68 -24.01 -18.56
CA ALA A 422 14.98 -23.90 -17.88
C ALA A 422 15.79 -25.19 -17.99
N ARG A 423 15.15 -26.36 -17.74
CA ARG A 423 15.80 -27.68 -17.87
C ARG A 423 16.36 -27.95 -19.27
N LYS A 424 15.61 -27.52 -20.30
CA LYS A 424 15.98 -27.60 -21.72
C LYS A 424 16.85 -26.44 -22.21
N ARG A 425 17.25 -25.51 -21.32
CA ARG A 425 18.04 -24.31 -21.63
C ARG A 425 17.40 -23.38 -22.69
N ARG A 426 16.08 -23.21 -22.65
CA ARG A 426 15.28 -22.39 -23.59
C ARG A 426 14.72 -21.11 -22.96
N LEU A 427 15.43 -20.54 -21.98
CA LEU A 427 15.04 -19.27 -21.37
C LEU A 427 15.55 -18.07 -22.17
N LYS A 428 14.76 -17.01 -22.24
CA LYS A 428 15.16 -15.71 -22.77
C LYS A 428 16.12 -15.02 -21.78
N PRO A 429 17.04 -14.14 -22.23
CA PRO A 429 17.97 -13.43 -21.35
C PRO A 429 17.30 -12.77 -20.13
N ALA A 430 16.16 -12.10 -20.31
CA ALA A 430 15.41 -11.46 -19.23
C ALA A 430 14.88 -12.44 -18.16
N GLU A 431 14.76 -13.73 -18.46
CA GLU A 431 14.20 -14.75 -17.56
C GLU A 431 15.25 -15.39 -16.64
N PHE A 432 16.56 -15.15 -16.87
CA PHE A 432 17.64 -15.70 -16.03
C PHE A 432 18.76 -14.70 -15.67
N GLN A 433 18.72 -13.47 -16.19
CA GLN A 433 19.69 -12.43 -15.86
C GLN A 433 19.22 -11.50 -14.74
N ASN A 434 20.15 -11.10 -13.87
CA ASN A 434 19.97 -10.11 -12.81
C ASN A 434 18.82 -10.42 -11.83
N PRO A 435 18.85 -11.57 -11.12
CA PRO A 435 18.02 -11.73 -9.92
C PRO A 435 18.49 -10.76 -8.84
N THR A 436 17.59 -10.30 -7.98
CA THR A 436 17.97 -9.46 -6.83
C THR A 436 18.34 -10.30 -5.61
N PHE A 437 17.78 -11.52 -5.52
CA PHE A 437 18.12 -12.53 -4.53
C PHE A 437 18.03 -13.93 -5.13
N MET A 438 18.78 -14.88 -4.57
CA MET A 438 18.84 -16.24 -5.09
C MET A 438 18.50 -17.29 -4.04
N VAL A 439 17.85 -18.37 -4.49
CA VAL A 439 17.51 -19.55 -3.70
C VAL A 439 18.06 -20.79 -4.41
N SER A 440 18.84 -21.58 -3.68
CA SER A 440 19.28 -22.91 -4.09
C SER A 440 18.64 -23.94 -3.16
N ASN A 441 17.92 -24.91 -3.72
CA ASN A 441 17.25 -25.94 -2.96
C ASN A 441 17.81 -27.32 -3.33
N MET A 442 18.61 -27.90 -2.43
CA MET A 442 19.13 -29.26 -2.56
C MET A 442 18.49 -30.23 -1.57
N GLY A 443 17.48 -29.79 -0.81
CA GLY A 443 16.83 -30.61 0.20
C GLY A 443 16.14 -31.86 -0.36
N MET A 444 15.68 -31.82 -1.61
CA MET A 444 15.12 -33.00 -2.28
C MET A 444 16.17 -34.06 -2.68
N LEU A 445 17.47 -33.69 -2.66
CA LEU A 445 18.58 -34.57 -3.04
C LEU A 445 19.25 -35.25 -1.83
N GLY A 446 18.68 -35.12 -0.63
CA GLY A 446 19.24 -35.70 0.60
C GLY A 446 20.47 -34.96 1.15
N VAL A 447 20.74 -33.73 0.68
CA VAL A 447 21.88 -32.93 1.11
C VAL A 447 21.59 -32.28 2.46
N THR A 448 22.32 -32.67 3.50
CA THR A 448 22.15 -32.16 4.88
C THR A 448 22.80 -30.80 5.11
N TYR A 449 23.80 -30.44 4.31
CA TYR A 449 24.45 -29.14 4.36
C TYR A 449 25.11 -28.83 3.01
N PHE A 450 25.00 -27.60 2.53
CA PHE A 450 25.83 -27.09 1.45
C PHE A 450 25.94 -25.57 1.51
N ASP A 451 27.03 -25.06 0.95
CA ASP A 451 27.27 -23.64 0.78
C ASP A 451 26.84 -23.18 -0.61
N ALA A 452 25.91 -22.24 -0.66
CA ALA A 452 25.60 -21.54 -1.89
C ALA A 452 26.51 -20.31 -2.03
N ILE A 453 27.00 -20.06 -3.24
CA ILE A 453 27.90 -18.95 -3.56
C ILE A 453 27.07 -17.82 -4.21
N PRO A 454 26.99 -16.62 -3.61
CA PRO A 454 26.30 -15.50 -4.23
C PRO A 454 27.10 -14.96 -5.42
N THR A 455 26.41 -14.32 -6.35
CA THR A 455 27.05 -13.66 -7.50
C THR A 455 27.17 -12.16 -7.24
N PRO A 456 28.18 -11.48 -7.80
CA PRO A 456 28.28 -10.03 -7.69
C PRO A 456 27.00 -9.34 -8.16
N GLY A 457 26.51 -8.39 -7.36
CA GLY A 457 25.25 -7.70 -7.62
C GLY A 457 24.06 -8.19 -6.80
N THR A 458 24.21 -9.21 -5.95
CA THR A 458 23.23 -9.60 -4.92
C THR A 458 23.78 -9.42 -3.51
N ALA A 459 22.91 -9.13 -2.53
CA ALA A 459 23.32 -9.08 -1.13
C ALA A 459 23.64 -10.47 -0.55
N ALA A 460 22.91 -11.49 -1.01
CA ALA A 460 22.93 -12.81 -0.40
C ALA A 460 22.34 -13.90 -1.32
N ILE A 461 22.57 -15.16 -0.94
CA ILE A 461 21.93 -16.36 -1.50
C ILE A 461 21.46 -17.27 -0.36
N LEU A 462 20.28 -17.87 -0.50
CA LEU A 462 19.72 -18.83 0.44
C LEU A 462 19.96 -20.27 -0.04
N ALA A 463 20.58 -21.09 0.81
CA ALA A 463 20.71 -22.53 0.65
C ALA A 463 19.68 -23.26 1.52
N ILE A 464 18.88 -24.15 0.91
CA ILE A 464 17.85 -24.96 1.56
C ILE A 464 18.28 -26.42 1.53
N SER A 465 18.56 -26.98 2.71
CA SER A 465 19.03 -28.36 2.89
C SER A 465 17.88 -29.30 3.26
N SER A 466 18.14 -30.61 3.30
CA SER A 466 17.16 -31.61 3.71
C SER A 466 16.75 -31.42 5.17
N ALA A 467 15.46 -31.59 5.46
CA ALA A 467 14.95 -31.49 6.83
C ALA A 467 15.34 -32.72 7.66
N ASP A 468 15.79 -32.49 8.89
CA ASP A 468 16.04 -33.51 9.92
C ASP A 468 15.14 -33.26 11.15
N GLU A 469 15.40 -33.99 12.26
CA GLU A 469 14.65 -33.81 13.52
C GLU A 469 14.74 -32.38 14.08
N ARG A 470 15.80 -31.64 13.76
CA ARG A 470 16.01 -30.24 14.17
C ARG A 470 15.37 -29.25 13.20
N GLY A 471 14.76 -29.72 12.10
CA GLY A 471 14.10 -28.92 11.07
C GLY A 471 14.89 -28.82 9.77
N MET A 472 14.39 -28.01 8.83
CA MET A 472 15.02 -27.69 7.55
C MET A 472 16.08 -26.59 7.73
N PRO A 473 17.39 -26.87 7.53
CA PRO A 473 18.42 -25.85 7.63
C PRO A 473 18.31 -24.84 6.48
N LEU A 474 18.26 -23.56 6.86
CA LEU A 474 18.28 -22.39 5.99
C LEU A 474 19.60 -21.67 6.22
N THR A 475 20.52 -21.77 5.25
CA THR A 475 21.85 -21.14 5.34
C THR A 475 21.93 -19.99 4.35
N ILE A 476 22.19 -18.79 4.85
CA ILE A 476 22.44 -17.63 4.01
C ILE A 476 23.93 -17.37 3.94
N THR A 477 24.44 -17.27 2.71
CA THR A 477 25.75 -16.69 2.41
C THR A 477 25.54 -15.25 1.97
N ALA A 478 26.08 -14.29 2.73
CA ALA A 478 25.83 -12.85 2.52
C ALA A 478 27.12 -12.05 2.34
N ASP A 479 27.05 -10.98 1.56
CA ASP A 479 28.14 -10.01 1.37
C ASP A 479 28.21 -9.03 2.55
N HIS A 480 29.33 -9.08 3.29
CA HIS A 480 29.57 -8.24 4.47
C HIS A 480 29.66 -6.74 4.15
N ARG A 481 29.76 -6.36 2.87
CA ARG A 481 29.68 -4.95 2.44
C ARG A 481 28.25 -4.41 2.42
N VAL A 482 27.24 -5.28 2.37
CA VAL A 482 25.82 -4.90 2.25
C VAL A 482 25.07 -5.11 3.56
N VAL A 483 25.25 -6.27 4.20
CA VAL A 483 24.53 -6.67 5.42
C VAL A 483 25.50 -7.22 6.47
N ASN A 484 25.12 -7.15 7.75
CA ASN A 484 25.90 -7.75 8.84
C ASN A 484 25.23 -9.01 9.40
N GLY A 485 25.90 -9.68 10.35
CA GLY A 485 25.40 -10.91 10.97
C GLY A 485 24.03 -10.77 11.66
N ALA A 486 23.77 -9.63 12.31
CA ALA A 486 22.50 -9.39 12.99
C ALA A 486 21.35 -9.19 11.99
N ASP A 487 21.60 -8.47 10.89
CA ASP A 487 20.62 -8.26 9.81
C ASP A 487 20.15 -9.60 9.22
N VAL A 488 21.10 -10.48 8.90
CA VAL A 488 20.81 -11.80 8.34
C VAL A 488 20.06 -12.68 9.35
N ALA A 489 20.42 -12.62 10.64
CA ALA A 489 19.72 -13.36 11.70
C ALA A 489 18.27 -12.89 11.88
N MET A 490 18.02 -11.57 11.86
CA MET A 490 16.67 -11.00 11.95
C MET A 490 15.82 -11.37 10.73
N TYR A 491 16.42 -11.36 9.53
CA TYR A 491 15.78 -11.83 8.31
C TYR A 491 15.43 -13.32 8.38
N LEU A 492 16.37 -14.18 8.79
CA LEU A 492 16.17 -15.62 8.94
C LEU A 492 15.06 -15.95 9.96
N ASN A 493 15.00 -15.24 11.09
CA ASN A 493 13.91 -15.39 12.05
C ASN A 493 12.55 -15.03 11.44
N THR A 494 12.50 -13.97 10.63
CA THR A 494 11.28 -13.55 9.93
C THR A 494 10.87 -14.56 8.86
N LEU A 495 11.82 -15.08 8.08
CA LEU A 495 11.58 -16.12 7.09
C LEU A 495 11.11 -17.42 7.74
N LYS A 496 11.71 -17.82 8.88
CA LYS A 496 11.26 -18.95 9.69
C LYS A 496 9.79 -18.79 10.09
N GLN A 497 9.38 -17.62 10.56
CA GLN A 497 7.97 -17.35 10.88
C GLN A 497 7.05 -17.54 9.67
N TYR A 498 7.41 -17.00 8.49
CA TYR A 498 6.61 -17.20 7.27
C TYR A 498 6.53 -18.66 6.82
N ILE A 499 7.57 -19.46 7.04
CA ILE A 499 7.59 -20.90 6.71
C ILE A 499 6.78 -21.71 7.73
N GLU A 500 6.90 -21.42 9.02
CA GLU A 500 6.23 -22.17 10.08
C GLU A 500 4.75 -21.79 10.25
N GLN A 501 4.36 -20.58 9.80
CA GLN A 501 3.00 -20.05 9.90
C GLN A 501 2.48 -19.55 8.53
N PRO A 502 2.26 -20.47 7.56
CA PRO A 502 1.86 -20.10 6.20
C PRO A 502 0.45 -19.49 6.11
N ASP A 503 -0.46 -19.86 7.01
CA ASP A 503 -1.87 -19.44 6.95
C ASP A 503 -2.03 -17.92 6.92
N GLY A 504 -1.15 -17.19 7.63
CA GLY A 504 -1.20 -15.74 7.73
C GLY A 504 -0.99 -15.00 6.40
N TRP A 505 -0.37 -15.64 5.40
CA TRP A 505 -0.07 -15.01 4.11
C TRP A 505 -0.45 -15.85 2.87
N MET A 506 -0.57 -17.17 3.00
CA MET A 506 -1.12 -18.07 1.98
C MET A 506 -2.64 -18.20 2.05
N GLY A 507 -3.26 -17.75 3.15
CA GLY A 507 -4.64 -18.07 3.49
C GLY A 507 -4.75 -19.41 4.21
N PRO A 508 -5.92 -19.70 4.83
CA PRO A 508 -6.10 -20.88 5.66
C PRO A 508 -5.92 -22.19 4.86
N SER A 509 -5.09 -23.08 5.37
CA SER A 509 -4.91 -24.44 4.84
C SER A 509 -6.04 -25.41 5.20
N GLY A 510 -7.11 -24.94 5.86
CA GLY A 510 -8.27 -25.71 6.32
C GLY A 510 -8.84 -25.15 7.62
N PRO A 511 -9.83 -25.81 8.23
CA PRO A 511 -10.29 -25.44 9.56
C PRO A 511 -9.13 -25.45 10.55
N ALA A 512 -9.09 -24.47 11.45
CA ALA A 512 -8.05 -24.35 12.48
C ALA A 512 -8.21 -25.34 13.64
N ILE A 513 -9.11 -26.32 13.48
CA ILE A 513 -9.51 -27.29 14.49
C ILE A 513 -8.69 -28.58 14.25
N PRO A 514 -7.78 -28.95 15.15
CA PRO A 514 -6.99 -30.16 14.99
C PRO A 514 -7.85 -31.43 15.05
N ALA A 515 -7.41 -32.48 14.36
CA ALA A 515 -8.07 -33.78 14.42
C ALA A 515 -7.99 -34.35 15.85
N GLY A 516 -9.13 -34.72 16.41
CA GLY A 516 -9.22 -35.27 17.76
C GLY A 516 -10.67 -35.56 18.16
N LYS A 517 -10.84 -36.24 19.29
CA LYS A 517 -12.15 -36.39 19.94
C LYS A 517 -12.25 -35.35 21.05
N TRP A 518 -12.94 -34.25 20.76
CA TRP A 518 -13.12 -33.13 21.67
C TRP A 518 -14.53 -33.12 22.25
N ASP A 519 -14.71 -32.60 23.47
CA ASP A 519 -16.05 -32.37 24.01
C ASP A 519 -16.80 -31.33 23.17
N TYR A 520 -16.07 -30.32 22.67
CA TYR A 520 -16.56 -29.29 21.77
C TYR A 520 -15.53 -29.02 20.66
N ASP A 521 -16.00 -28.68 19.46
CA ASP A 521 -15.10 -28.27 18.38
C ASP A 521 -14.45 -26.93 18.73
N VAL A 522 -15.23 -26.01 19.30
CA VAL A 522 -14.75 -24.69 19.73
C VAL A 522 -15.30 -24.31 21.11
N VAL A 523 -14.43 -23.76 21.95
CA VAL A 523 -14.83 -23.11 23.21
C VAL A 523 -14.61 -21.60 23.09
N VAL A 524 -15.66 -20.83 23.35
CA VAL A 524 -15.62 -19.36 23.42
C VAL A 524 -15.63 -18.91 24.88
N ILE A 525 -14.58 -18.20 25.31
CA ILE A 525 -14.42 -17.74 26.69
C ILE A 525 -14.82 -16.26 26.77
N GLY A 526 -16.04 -16.01 27.25
CA GLY A 526 -16.65 -14.69 27.40
C GLY A 526 -17.90 -14.55 26.52
N GLY A 527 -19.05 -14.24 27.12
CA GLY A 527 -20.32 -14.02 26.42
C GLY A 527 -20.64 -12.55 26.18
N GLY A 528 -19.65 -11.76 25.77
CA GLY A 528 -19.87 -10.38 25.28
C GLY A 528 -20.05 -10.33 23.77
N PRO A 529 -20.20 -9.13 23.17
CA PRO A 529 -20.47 -8.98 21.73
C PRO A 529 -19.52 -9.76 20.81
N GLY A 530 -18.21 -9.77 21.11
CA GLY A 530 -17.24 -10.54 20.33
C GLY A 530 -17.37 -12.05 20.48
N GLY A 531 -17.72 -12.54 21.68
CA GLY A 531 -17.89 -13.96 21.95
C GLY A 531 -19.24 -14.50 21.45
N GLU A 532 -20.32 -13.74 21.63
CA GLU A 532 -21.66 -14.11 21.14
C GLU A 532 -21.68 -14.21 19.61
N ASP A 533 -21.19 -13.19 18.91
CA ASP A 533 -21.19 -13.19 17.44
C ASP A 533 -20.25 -14.28 16.90
N CYS A 534 -19.11 -14.53 17.55
CA CYS A 534 -18.24 -15.63 17.20
C CYS A 534 -18.94 -16.99 17.40
N ALA A 535 -19.56 -17.22 18.55
CA ALA A 535 -20.22 -18.48 18.86
C ALA A 535 -21.40 -18.78 17.91
N ARG A 536 -22.20 -17.76 17.57
CA ARG A 536 -23.32 -17.88 16.63
C ARG A 536 -22.83 -18.24 15.23
N GLU A 537 -21.86 -17.49 14.72
CA GLU A 537 -21.25 -17.75 13.41
C GLU A 537 -20.66 -19.16 13.35
N LEU A 538 -19.90 -19.59 14.36
CA LEU A 538 -19.33 -20.94 14.42
C LEU A 538 -20.39 -22.06 14.33
N VAL A 539 -21.55 -21.88 14.97
CA VAL A 539 -22.64 -22.87 14.90
C VAL A 539 -23.36 -22.82 13.55
N GLU A 540 -23.44 -21.66 12.90
CA GLU A 540 -23.92 -21.56 11.50
C GLU A 540 -23.01 -22.34 10.53
N HIS A 541 -21.71 -22.41 10.83
CA HIS A 541 -20.74 -23.29 10.15
C HIS A 541 -20.82 -24.77 10.59
N GLY A 542 -21.80 -25.15 11.42
CA GLY A 542 -22.06 -26.52 11.82
C GLY A 542 -21.17 -27.05 12.95
N LEU A 543 -20.40 -26.20 13.62
CA LEU A 543 -19.48 -26.59 14.69
C LEU A 543 -20.20 -26.73 16.03
N LYS A 544 -19.73 -27.66 16.86
CA LYS A 544 -20.21 -27.86 18.23
C LYS A 544 -19.53 -26.87 19.18
N VAL A 545 -20.27 -25.88 19.66
CA VAL A 545 -19.71 -24.75 20.45
C VAL A 545 -20.17 -24.75 21.90
N ALA A 546 -19.25 -24.49 22.82
CA ALA A 546 -19.55 -24.07 24.19
C ALA A 546 -19.11 -22.63 24.43
N MET A 547 -20.00 -21.82 25.00
CA MET A 547 -19.70 -20.45 25.42
C MET A 547 -19.68 -20.37 26.94
N ILE A 548 -18.53 -19.99 27.50
CA ILE A 548 -18.31 -19.86 28.94
C ILE A 548 -18.44 -18.39 29.32
N ASN A 549 -19.39 -18.06 30.20
CA ASN A 549 -19.70 -16.68 30.56
C ASN A 549 -19.72 -16.51 32.08
N ASP A 550 -19.17 -15.40 32.60
CA ASP A 550 -19.08 -15.18 34.05
C ASP A 550 -20.43 -14.80 34.70
N SER A 551 -21.48 -14.59 33.89
CA SER A 551 -22.83 -14.21 34.30
C SER A 551 -23.89 -15.20 33.84
N SER A 552 -25.05 -15.19 34.49
CA SER A 552 -26.20 -16.02 34.12
C SER A 552 -26.78 -15.67 32.74
N PHE A 553 -26.56 -14.44 32.27
CA PHE A 553 -26.95 -14.00 30.93
C PHE A 553 -25.76 -13.52 30.09
N PRO A 554 -25.76 -13.78 28.77
CA PRO A 554 -24.85 -13.17 27.81
C PRO A 554 -25.02 -11.65 27.69
N GLY A 555 -24.23 -11.00 26.84
CA GLY A 555 -24.22 -9.55 26.58
C GLY A 555 -22.97 -8.82 27.12
N GLY A 556 -22.17 -9.49 27.95
CA GLY A 556 -20.92 -8.97 28.50
C GLY A 556 -21.02 -7.59 29.15
N GLU A 557 -19.93 -6.82 29.11
CA GLU A 557 -19.93 -5.46 29.65
C GLU A 557 -20.90 -4.53 28.91
N CYS A 558 -20.99 -4.62 27.58
CA CYS A 558 -21.76 -3.69 26.77
C CYS A 558 -23.26 -3.71 27.14
N LEU A 559 -23.84 -4.89 27.35
CA LEU A 559 -25.24 -5.01 27.78
C LEU A 559 -25.40 -4.61 29.25
N TRP A 560 -24.56 -5.12 30.16
CA TRP A 560 -24.86 -5.03 31.59
C TRP A 560 -24.31 -3.79 32.28
N ARG A 561 -23.16 -3.28 31.82
CA ARG A 561 -22.34 -2.29 32.56
C ARG A 561 -21.72 -1.20 31.67
N GLY A 562 -22.14 -1.09 30.41
CA GLY A 562 -21.56 -0.17 29.43
C GLY A 562 -22.60 0.50 28.54
N CYS A 563 -22.67 0.06 27.29
CA CYS A 563 -23.40 0.71 26.20
C CYS A 563 -24.91 0.85 26.49
N ILE A 564 -25.59 -0.24 26.80
CA ILE A 564 -27.05 -0.23 26.94
C ILE A 564 -27.52 0.56 28.17
N PRO A 565 -26.95 0.39 29.38
CA PRO A 565 -27.40 1.17 30.54
C PRO A 565 -27.09 2.66 30.41
N SER A 566 -25.93 3.04 29.85
CA SER A 566 -25.61 4.46 29.60
C SER A 566 -26.60 5.09 28.62
N LYS A 567 -26.94 4.41 27.52
CA LYS A 567 -27.86 4.93 26.49
C LYS A 567 -29.31 5.01 27.01
N ALA A 568 -29.71 4.11 27.90
CA ALA A 568 -30.99 4.19 28.58
C ALA A 568 -31.10 5.45 29.47
N TRP A 569 -30.04 5.83 30.18
CA TRP A 569 -29.99 7.11 30.92
C TRP A 569 -29.92 8.32 29.99
N ARG A 570 -29.08 8.24 28.94
CA ARG A 570 -28.92 9.29 27.93
C ARG A 570 -30.25 9.65 27.27
N ALA A 571 -31.08 8.67 26.92
CA ALA A 571 -32.41 8.90 26.35
C ALA A 571 -33.31 9.77 27.24
N ALA A 572 -33.31 9.56 28.56
CA ALA A 572 -34.06 10.41 29.49
C ALA A 572 -33.46 11.82 29.61
N ALA A 573 -32.12 11.90 29.67
CA ALA A 573 -31.39 13.15 29.71
C ALA A 573 -31.62 14.00 28.45
N ASP A 574 -31.70 13.38 27.27
CA ASP A 574 -31.99 14.06 26.00
C ASP A 574 -33.38 14.67 25.99
N ARG A 575 -34.40 13.92 26.43
CA ARG A 575 -35.76 14.47 26.55
C ARG A 575 -35.83 15.65 27.52
N MET A 576 -35.02 15.65 28.58
CA MET A 576 -34.97 16.80 29.50
C MET A 576 -34.31 18.01 28.84
N ARG A 577 -33.20 17.80 28.11
CA ARG A 577 -32.47 18.85 27.39
C ARG A 577 -33.29 19.45 26.25
N ASP A 578 -33.97 18.64 25.45
CA ASP A 578 -34.82 19.10 24.34
C ASP A 578 -35.95 19.97 24.85
N ARG A 579 -36.68 19.48 25.87
CA ARG A 579 -37.83 20.19 26.43
C ARG A 579 -37.47 21.52 27.07
N ALA A 580 -36.23 21.69 27.54
CA ALA A 580 -35.76 22.98 28.03
C ALA A 580 -35.82 24.09 26.96
N HIS A 581 -35.80 23.73 25.68
CA HIS A 581 -35.81 24.65 24.55
C HIS A 581 -37.16 24.72 23.80
N ASP A 582 -38.15 23.92 24.19
CA ASP A 582 -39.49 23.84 23.54
C ASP A 582 -40.15 25.21 23.32
N ALA A 583 -39.96 26.14 24.27
CA ALA A 583 -40.57 27.47 24.22
C ALA A 583 -40.21 28.26 22.95
N ARG A 584 -39.02 28.04 22.37
CA ARG A 584 -38.60 28.71 21.12
C ARG A 584 -39.42 28.25 19.91
N LEU A 585 -40.01 27.05 19.98
CA LEU A 585 -40.88 26.48 18.96
C LEU A 585 -42.37 26.78 19.24
N GLY A 586 -42.66 27.58 20.27
CA GLY A 586 -44.03 27.88 20.70
C GLY A 586 -44.69 26.78 21.53
N VAL A 587 -43.99 25.69 21.84
CA VAL A 587 -44.47 24.62 22.71
C VAL A 587 -44.28 25.04 24.17
N LYS A 588 -45.38 25.18 24.92
CA LYS A 588 -45.39 25.69 26.30
C LYS A 588 -45.78 24.61 27.31
N GLY A 589 -45.37 24.78 28.57
CA GLY A 589 -45.73 23.89 29.68
C GLY A 589 -44.88 22.62 29.78
N THR A 590 -43.81 22.51 29.00
CA THR A 590 -42.98 21.30 28.87
C THR A 590 -41.55 21.47 29.41
N ASN A 591 -41.10 22.70 29.60
CA ASN A 591 -39.73 23.09 29.95
C ASN A 591 -39.31 22.82 31.42
N VAL A 592 -40.24 22.36 32.26
CA VAL A 592 -39.96 21.99 33.66
C VAL A 592 -40.03 20.48 33.81
N ALA A 593 -39.09 19.76 33.22
CA ALA A 593 -38.99 18.31 33.36
C ALA A 593 -38.54 17.94 34.78
N LYS A 594 -39.20 16.95 35.41
CA LYS A 594 -38.80 16.33 36.67
C LYS A 594 -38.44 14.88 36.43
N LEU A 595 -37.25 14.47 36.89
CA LEU A 595 -36.78 13.10 36.78
C LEU A 595 -37.31 12.25 37.93
N ASP A 596 -38.02 11.16 37.61
CA ASP A 596 -38.28 10.08 38.55
C ASP A 596 -37.20 9.00 38.41
N TRP A 597 -36.25 9.00 39.36
CA TRP A 597 -35.13 8.07 39.37
C TRP A 597 -35.56 6.60 39.47
N LYS A 598 -36.62 6.31 40.24
CA LYS A 598 -37.09 4.92 40.43
C LYS A 598 -37.69 4.36 39.16
N VAL A 599 -38.46 5.18 38.44
CA VAL A 599 -39.04 4.80 37.15
C VAL A 599 -37.94 4.62 36.11
N LEU A 600 -36.98 5.55 36.03
CA LEU A 600 -35.84 5.44 35.12
C LEU A 600 -35.05 4.13 35.35
N GLU A 601 -34.71 3.84 36.61
CA GLU A 601 -33.97 2.62 36.95
C GLU A 601 -34.76 1.34 36.68
N LYS A 602 -36.07 1.34 36.95
CA LYS A 602 -36.96 0.22 36.60
C LYS A 602 -36.96 -0.03 35.09
N THR A 603 -37.10 1.03 34.29
CA THR A 603 -37.07 0.95 32.82
C THR A 603 -35.72 0.44 32.33
N ARG A 604 -34.61 1.00 32.84
CA ARG A 604 -33.24 0.56 32.48
C ARG A 604 -33.07 -0.93 32.75
N ARG A 605 -33.37 -1.39 33.97
CA ARG A 605 -33.22 -2.81 34.36
C ARG A 605 -34.09 -3.73 33.52
N GLY A 606 -35.34 -3.34 33.23
CA GLY A 606 -36.24 -4.08 32.35
C GLY A 606 -35.65 -4.31 30.96
N VAL A 607 -35.07 -3.26 30.35
CA VAL A 607 -34.38 -3.38 29.05
C VAL A 607 -33.20 -4.36 29.12
N LEU A 608 -32.37 -4.27 30.16
CA LEU A 608 -31.21 -5.16 30.30
C LEU A 608 -31.62 -6.63 30.45
N GLU A 609 -32.57 -6.90 31.34
CA GLU A 609 -33.06 -8.24 31.64
C GLU A 609 -33.78 -8.86 30.44
N THR A 610 -34.63 -8.10 29.74
CA THR A 610 -35.29 -8.57 28.51
C THR A 610 -34.27 -8.91 27.43
N ARG A 611 -33.29 -8.03 27.18
CA ARG A 611 -32.27 -8.30 26.16
C ARG A 611 -31.35 -9.47 26.55
N GLY A 612 -31.00 -9.60 27.81
CA GLY A 612 -30.17 -10.70 28.32
C GLY A 612 -30.84 -12.06 28.22
N ASP A 613 -32.13 -12.12 28.59
CA ASP A 613 -32.96 -13.31 28.43
C ASP A 613 -33.16 -13.68 26.95
N MET A 614 -33.40 -12.69 26.09
CA MET A 614 -33.46 -12.90 24.63
C MET A 614 -32.14 -13.45 24.08
N ALA A 615 -31.00 -12.87 24.45
CA ALA A 615 -29.68 -13.34 24.01
C ALA A 615 -29.45 -14.80 24.42
N LEU A 616 -29.71 -15.14 25.69
CA LEU A 616 -29.58 -16.51 26.18
C LEU A 616 -30.50 -17.49 25.42
N LYS A 617 -31.76 -17.10 25.16
CA LYS A 617 -32.71 -17.90 24.40
C LYS A 617 -32.28 -18.09 22.95
N THR A 618 -31.74 -17.05 22.31
CA THR A 618 -31.19 -17.14 20.96
C THR A 618 -30.01 -18.10 20.94
N ASP A 619 -29.03 -17.92 21.83
CA ASP A 619 -27.80 -18.73 21.85
C ASP A 619 -28.10 -20.21 22.10
N THR A 620 -28.94 -20.49 23.08
CA THR A 620 -29.36 -21.87 23.37
C THR A 620 -30.27 -22.44 22.29
N GLY A 621 -31.10 -21.61 21.65
CA GLY A 621 -31.97 -21.99 20.54
C GLY A 621 -31.20 -22.41 19.29
N VAL A 622 -30.07 -21.78 19.01
CA VAL A 622 -29.13 -22.22 17.96
C VAL A 622 -28.19 -23.34 18.43
N LYS A 623 -28.40 -23.93 19.61
CA LYS A 623 -27.64 -25.06 20.18
C LYS A 623 -26.23 -24.72 20.68
N ILE A 624 -25.92 -23.46 20.98
CA ILE A 624 -24.70 -23.12 21.74
C ILE A 624 -24.89 -23.61 23.18
N LYS A 625 -23.92 -24.35 23.71
CA LYS A 625 -23.91 -24.69 25.14
C LYS A 625 -23.39 -23.50 25.94
N VAL A 626 -24.30 -22.72 26.53
CA VAL A 626 -23.93 -21.65 27.46
C VAL A 626 -23.64 -22.23 28.85
N ILE A 627 -22.47 -21.91 29.40
CA ILE A 627 -22.01 -22.39 30.71
C ILE A 627 -21.64 -21.17 31.55
N GLN A 628 -22.32 -21.00 32.68
CA GLN A 628 -21.95 -19.96 33.64
C GLN A 628 -20.70 -20.39 34.42
N GLY A 629 -19.62 -19.62 34.37
CA GLY A 629 -18.42 -19.85 35.16
C GLY A 629 -17.19 -19.10 34.65
N PHE A 630 -16.06 -19.32 35.31
CA PHE A 630 -14.76 -18.78 34.92
C PHE A 630 -13.90 -19.88 34.31
N ALA A 631 -13.44 -19.69 33.08
CA ALA A 631 -12.52 -20.62 32.43
C ALA A 631 -11.07 -20.32 32.83
N ARG A 632 -10.27 -21.37 33.01
CA ARG A 632 -8.79 -21.30 33.02
C ARG A 632 -8.21 -22.44 32.20
N PHE A 633 -7.13 -22.21 31.48
CA PHE A 633 -6.43 -23.26 30.74
C PHE A 633 -5.71 -24.21 31.71
N GLU A 634 -5.88 -25.51 31.51
CA GLU A 634 -5.08 -26.58 32.15
C GLU A 634 -4.00 -27.12 31.18
N ASN A 635 -4.21 -26.95 29.88
CA ASN A 635 -3.25 -27.10 28.77
C ASN A 635 -3.81 -26.36 27.53
N ASP A 636 -3.17 -26.51 26.38
CA ASP A 636 -3.55 -25.88 25.11
C ASP A 636 -4.86 -26.39 24.49
N HIS A 637 -5.43 -27.50 24.97
CA HIS A 637 -6.68 -28.11 24.49
C HIS A 637 -7.71 -28.41 25.58
N THR A 638 -7.47 -27.97 26.82
CA THR A 638 -8.32 -28.25 27.98
C THR A 638 -8.49 -27.03 28.85
N VAL A 639 -9.74 -26.69 29.17
CA VAL A 639 -10.08 -25.67 30.16
C VAL A 639 -10.83 -26.28 31.34
N PHE A 640 -10.57 -25.75 32.53
CA PHE A 640 -11.45 -25.97 33.68
C PHE A 640 -12.38 -24.77 33.83
N VAL A 641 -13.68 -25.06 33.94
CA VAL A 641 -14.73 -24.05 34.19
C VAL A 641 -15.13 -24.07 35.65
N ASP A 642 -14.67 -23.07 36.40
CA ASP A 642 -15.00 -22.87 37.80
C ASP A 642 -16.40 -22.26 37.95
N THR A 643 -17.28 -22.96 38.66
CA THR A 643 -18.67 -22.54 38.92
C THR A 643 -18.91 -22.18 40.39
N SER A 644 -17.88 -22.27 41.25
CA SER A 644 -18.00 -22.02 42.68
C SER A 644 -18.30 -20.56 43.03
N GLY A 645 -17.96 -19.61 42.13
CA GLY A 645 -18.24 -18.18 42.28
C GLY A 645 -19.57 -17.70 41.67
N ASN A 646 -20.35 -18.59 41.05
CA ASN A 646 -21.54 -18.22 40.28
C ASN A 646 -22.60 -17.48 41.12
N ARG A 647 -23.25 -16.50 40.50
CA ARG A 647 -24.37 -15.72 41.08
C ARG A 647 -25.57 -15.70 40.16
N LYS A 648 -26.77 -15.55 40.73
CA LYS A 648 -28.02 -15.41 39.97
C LYS A 648 -28.23 -14.00 39.43
N ASP A 649 -27.78 -12.98 40.16
CA ASP A 649 -27.92 -11.57 39.77
C ASP A 649 -27.00 -11.25 38.58
N PRO A 650 -27.53 -10.87 37.41
CA PRO A 650 -26.74 -10.56 36.23
C PRO A 650 -26.16 -9.14 36.24
N HIS A 651 -26.64 -8.26 37.13
CA HIS A 651 -26.24 -6.85 37.15
C HIS A 651 -24.85 -6.66 37.75
N ALA A 652 -24.51 -7.42 38.79
CA ALA A 652 -23.20 -7.41 39.42
C ALA A 652 -22.27 -8.48 38.81
N ARG A 653 -20.98 -8.18 38.69
CA ARG A 653 -19.99 -9.16 38.25
C ARG A 653 -19.86 -10.28 39.31
N ALA A 654 -19.79 -11.53 38.86
CA ALA A 654 -19.52 -12.65 39.75
C ALA A 654 -18.09 -12.55 40.32
N PRO A 655 -17.87 -12.89 41.61
CA PRO A 655 -16.52 -13.04 42.14
C PRO A 655 -15.85 -14.27 41.53
N GLN A 656 -14.51 -14.27 41.50
CA GLN A 656 -13.78 -15.49 41.17
C GLN A 656 -14.09 -16.59 42.17
N GLY A 657 -14.19 -17.81 41.65
CA GLY A 657 -14.38 -19.01 42.44
C GLY A 657 -13.12 -19.44 43.18
N ASN A 658 -13.27 -20.42 44.06
CA ASN A 658 -12.18 -21.07 44.78
C ASN A 658 -11.76 -22.41 44.15
N GLY A 659 -12.28 -22.74 42.96
CA GLY A 659 -11.98 -23.96 42.23
C GLY A 659 -12.64 -25.24 42.76
N ASN A 660 -13.43 -25.19 43.84
CA ASN A 660 -13.97 -26.40 44.48
C ASN A 660 -15.16 -27.04 43.73
N LYS A 661 -15.74 -26.33 42.77
CA LYS A 661 -16.84 -26.78 41.91
C LYS A 661 -16.56 -26.34 40.49
N GLY A 662 -16.73 -27.26 39.55
CA GLY A 662 -16.48 -26.97 38.14
C GLY A 662 -16.50 -28.22 37.29
N GLN A 663 -16.15 -28.05 36.01
CA GLN A 663 -16.04 -29.14 35.05
C GLN A 663 -14.86 -28.90 34.10
N ARG A 664 -14.26 -29.98 33.62
CA ARG A 664 -13.24 -29.93 32.58
C ARG A 664 -13.88 -30.07 31.21
N ILE A 665 -13.38 -29.32 30.25
CA ILE A 665 -13.86 -29.32 28.88
C ILE A 665 -12.64 -29.39 27.96
N THR A 666 -12.62 -30.41 27.09
CA THR A 666 -11.66 -30.52 25.99
C THR A 666 -12.19 -29.84 24.74
N PHE A 667 -11.31 -29.21 23.96
CA PHE A 667 -11.69 -28.45 22.77
C PHE A 667 -10.69 -28.59 21.62
N GLY A 668 -11.18 -28.48 20.39
CA GLY A 668 -10.33 -28.41 19.21
C GLY A 668 -9.71 -27.02 19.03
N ALA A 669 -10.51 -25.96 19.08
CA ALA A 669 -10.06 -24.57 19.06
C ALA A 669 -10.66 -23.74 20.21
N ALA A 670 -10.03 -22.61 20.55
CA ALA A 670 -10.52 -21.70 21.57
C ALA A 670 -10.54 -20.24 21.09
N VAL A 671 -11.54 -19.47 21.54
CA VAL A 671 -11.63 -18.03 21.30
C VAL A 671 -11.71 -17.30 22.63
N ILE A 672 -10.71 -16.48 22.93
CA ILE A 672 -10.64 -15.68 24.15
C ILE A 672 -11.32 -14.33 23.89
N ALA A 673 -12.47 -14.10 24.53
CA ALA A 673 -13.32 -12.92 24.39
C ALA A 673 -13.70 -12.32 25.77
N THR A 674 -12.77 -12.35 26.73
CA THR A 674 -13.02 -11.97 28.13
C THR A 674 -13.23 -10.48 28.38
N GLY A 675 -12.98 -9.64 27.38
CA GLY A 675 -13.11 -8.18 27.48
C GLY A 675 -12.08 -7.54 28.42
N ALA A 676 -12.37 -6.31 28.87
CA ALA A 676 -11.50 -5.53 29.74
C ALA A 676 -12.30 -4.77 30.82
N PRO A 677 -12.20 -5.11 32.11
CA PRO A 677 -12.85 -4.34 33.18
C PRO A 677 -12.28 -2.92 33.35
N PRO A 678 -12.98 -2.03 34.09
CA PRO A 678 -12.50 -0.68 34.36
C PRO A 678 -11.16 -0.68 35.10
N PHE A 679 -10.25 0.18 34.67
CA PHE A 679 -8.96 0.37 35.30
C PHE A 679 -8.99 1.57 36.24
N VAL A 680 -8.54 1.38 37.48
CA VAL A 680 -8.38 2.46 38.48
C VAL A 680 -6.90 2.66 38.80
N PRO A 681 -6.31 3.84 38.47
CA PRO A 681 -4.92 4.12 38.74
C PRO A 681 -4.63 4.22 40.25
N PRO A 682 -3.36 4.02 40.68
CA PRO A 682 -2.96 4.04 42.09
C PRO A 682 -2.91 5.49 42.63
N VAL A 683 -4.06 6.15 42.68
CA VAL A 683 -4.26 7.46 43.32
C VAL A 683 -4.52 7.26 44.81
N SER A 684 -3.91 8.08 45.67
CA SER A 684 -4.12 8.01 47.12
C SER A 684 -5.61 8.08 47.47
N GLY A 685 -6.13 7.11 48.22
CA GLY A 685 -7.53 7.06 48.63
C GLY A 685 -8.52 6.49 47.60
N ALA A 686 -8.08 6.17 46.38
CA ALA A 686 -8.97 5.64 45.35
C ALA A 686 -9.44 4.21 45.66
N LYS A 687 -8.56 3.35 46.20
CA LYS A 687 -8.92 1.97 46.58
C LYS A 687 -9.90 1.93 47.75
N GLU A 688 -9.66 2.76 48.76
CA GLU A 688 -10.55 2.95 49.92
C GLU A 688 -11.89 3.54 49.49
N GLY A 689 -11.86 4.47 48.52
CA GLY A 689 -13.04 5.03 47.89
C GLY A 689 -13.87 3.97 47.15
N LEU A 690 -13.24 3.06 46.41
CA LEU A 690 -13.93 1.94 45.74
C LEU A 690 -14.58 1.01 46.76
N ALA A 691 -13.83 0.61 47.80
CA ALA A 691 -14.32 -0.30 48.83
C ALA A 691 -15.51 0.28 49.62
N SER A 692 -15.51 1.59 49.86
CA SER A 692 -16.60 2.29 50.55
C SER A 692 -17.79 2.66 49.66
N GLY A 693 -17.65 2.57 48.33
CA GLY A 693 -18.66 3.01 47.36
C GLY A 693 -18.67 4.53 47.10
N GLY A 694 -17.66 5.26 47.56
CA GLY A 694 -17.49 6.70 47.30
C GLY A 694 -16.84 7.02 45.96
N VAL A 695 -16.02 6.08 45.46
CA VAL A 695 -15.49 6.07 44.10
C VAL A 695 -16.24 5.00 43.31
N LEU A 696 -16.78 5.41 42.17
CA LEU A 696 -17.57 4.59 41.27
C LEU A 696 -16.80 4.33 39.98
N THR A 697 -17.11 3.25 39.29
CA THR A 697 -16.58 2.91 37.97
C THR A 697 -17.73 2.61 37.01
N SER A 698 -17.43 2.27 35.76
CA SER A 698 -18.43 1.70 34.84
C SER A 698 -19.06 0.41 35.37
N ASP A 699 -18.46 -0.30 36.33
CA ASP A 699 -19.10 -1.47 36.94
C ASP A 699 -20.08 -1.10 38.05
N THR A 700 -19.89 0.03 38.76
CA THR A 700 -20.61 0.32 40.01
C THR A 700 -21.54 1.53 39.98
N VAL A 701 -21.43 2.43 38.99
CA VAL A 701 -22.26 3.64 38.89
C VAL A 701 -23.77 3.33 38.83
N TRP A 702 -24.15 2.16 38.31
CA TRP A 702 -25.52 1.71 38.13
C TRP A 702 -26.27 1.37 39.43
N PHE A 703 -25.56 1.31 40.56
CA PHE A 703 -26.15 0.98 41.86
C PHE A 703 -26.49 2.21 42.71
N LEU A 704 -26.40 3.41 42.13
CA LEU A 704 -26.82 4.65 42.79
C LEU A 704 -28.31 4.64 43.13
N SER A 705 -28.63 4.91 44.40
CA SER A 705 -30.01 4.94 44.90
C SER A 705 -30.78 6.20 44.48
N LYS A 706 -30.07 7.26 44.08
CA LYS A 706 -30.59 8.53 43.57
C LYS A 706 -29.54 9.25 42.73
N ALA A 707 -29.98 10.15 41.85
CA ALA A 707 -29.08 11.05 41.14
C ALA A 707 -28.28 11.93 42.13
N PRO A 708 -26.94 12.05 41.98
CA PRO A 708 -26.11 12.94 42.78
C PRO A 708 -26.39 14.41 42.42
N LYS A 709 -26.14 15.32 43.37
CA LYS A 709 -26.20 16.78 43.15
C LYS A 709 -24.85 17.34 42.71
N LYS A 710 -23.74 16.74 43.17
CA LYS A 710 -22.38 17.12 42.80
C LYS A 710 -21.56 15.90 42.44
N LEU A 711 -20.88 15.92 41.30
CA LEU A 711 -20.14 14.76 40.78
C LEU A 711 -18.76 15.20 40.29
N ALA A 712 -17.73 14.46 40.66
CA ALA A 712 -16.43 14.55 40.01
C ALA A 712 -16.26 13.37 39.05
N VAL A 713 -15.78 13.62 37.83
CA VAL A 713 -15.45 12.59 36.85
C VAL A 713 -13.96 12.67 36.55
N VAL A 714 -13.25 11.56 36.69
CA VAL A 714 -11.80 11.45 36.45
C VAL A 714 -11.58 10.61 35.21
N GLY A 715 -10.98 11.19 34.18
CA GLY A 715 -10.84 10.61 32.85
C GLY A 715 -11.84 11.20 31.84
N GLY A 716 -11.31 11.62 30.70
CA GLY A 716 -11.95 12.33 29.59
C GLY A 716 -12.05 11.50 28.32
N GLY A 717 -12.00 10.17 28.42
CA GLY A 717 -12.43 9.26 27.37
C GLY A 717 -13.95 9.16 27.24
N ALA A 718 -14.45 8.43 26.24
CA ALA A 718 -15.89 8.36 25.92
C ALA A 718 -16.81 8.14 27.13
N ILE A 719 -16.51 7.16 28.00
CA ILE A 719 -17.31 6.86 29.21
C ILE A 719 -17.39 8.08 30.14
N GLY A 720 -16.25 8.74 30.39
CA GLY A 720 -16.18 9.87 31.31
C GLY A 720 -16.98 11.06 30.80
N VAL A 721 -16.84 11.38 29.52
CA VAL A 721 -17.55 12.51 28.90
C VAL A 721 -19.06 12.25 28.81
N GLU A 722 -19.48 11.04 28.43
CA GLU A 722 -20.91 10.66 28.43
C GLU A 722 -21.52 10.74 29.83
N MET A 723 -20.86 10.14 30.84
CA MET A 723 -21.36 10.19 32.22
C MET A 723 -21.44 11.63 32.75
N ALA A 724 -20.42 12.45 32.46
CA ALA A 724 -20.41 13.84 32.89
C ALA A 724 -21.62 14.61 32.34
N GLN A 725 -21.91 14.44 31.05
CA GLN A 725 -23.04 15.14 30.43
C GLN A 725 -24.40 14.58 30.85
N ILE A 726 -24.54 13.26 31.00
CA ILE A 726 -25.80 12.64 31.47
C ILE A 726 -26.18 13.18 32.85
N PHE A 727 -25.24 13.18 33.81
CA PHE A 727 -25.53 13.70 35.15
C PHE A 727 -25.73 15.21 35.17
N GLN A 728 -25.02 15.97 34.32
CA GLN A 728 -25.27 17.39 34.15
C GLN A 728 -26.70 17.67 33.65
N ASP A 729 -27.19 16.88 32.70
CA ASP A 729 -28.55 17.00 32.16
C ASP A 729 -29.62 16.60 33.18
N PHE A 730 -29.32 15.65 34.06
CA PHE A 730 -30.14 15.36 35.24
C PHE A 730 -30.10 16.46 36.32
N GLY A 731 -29.24 17.46 36.14
CA GLY A 731 -29.16 18.67 36.96
C GLY A 731 -28.04 18.67 38.01
N ALA A 732 -27.12 17.71 37.98
CA ALA A 732 -25.95 17.70 38.86
C ALA A 732 -24.93 18.79 38.44
N GLN A 733 -24.19 19.31 39.42
CA GLN A 733 -22.96 20.06 39.13
C GLN A 733 -21.83 19.05 38.91
N VAL A 734 -21.21 19.08 37.74
CA VAL A 734 -20.20 18.11 37.34
C VAL A 734 -18.86 18.80 37.08
N THR A 735 -17.77 18.21 37.58
CA THR A 735 -16.41 18.61 37.22
C THR A 735 -15.68 17.40 36.64
N LEU A 736 -15.31 17.48 35.37
CA LEU A 736 -14.52 16.48 34.66
C LEU A 736 -13.04 16.87 34.68
N ILE A 737 -12.17 15.94 35.05
CA ILE A 737 -10.73 16.13 35.18
C ILE A 737 -10.02 15.10 34.30
N GLU A 738 -9.28 15.58 33.32
CA GLU A 738 -8.46 14.80 32.40
C GLU A 738 -6.98 15.19 32.57
N VAL A 739 -6.11 14.18 32.63
CA VAL A 739 -4.67 14.37 32.81
C VAL A 739 -3.98 14.75 31.50
N GLN A 740 -4.47 14.26 30.37
CA GLN A 740 -4.06 14.63 29.03
C GLN A 740 -4.48 16.06 28.71
N ASP A 741 -3.87 16.62 27.68
CA ASP A 741 -4.14 17.97 27.19
C ASP A 741 -5.52 18.12 26.53
N ARG A 742 -6.10 17.01 26.03
CA ARG A 742 -7.40 16.96 25.36
C ARG A 742 -8.29 15.80 25.83
N LEU A 743 -9.59 15.97 25.61
CA LEU A 743 -10.57 14.88 25.71
C LEU A 743 -10.50 13.96 24.49
N LEU A 744 -11.10 12.77 24.61
CA LEU A 744 -11.36 11.82 23.52
C LEU A 744 -10.13 11.62 22.61
N ALA A 745 -9.10 10.95 23.13
CA ALA A 745 -7.83 10.76 22.44
C ALA A 745 -8.00 10.06 21.08
N GLU A 746 -8.99 9.17 20.98
CA GLU A 746 -9.38 8.43 19.78
C GLU A 746 -10.09 9.27 18.71
N VAL A 747 -10.66 10.41 19.09
CA VAL A 747 -11.39 11.30 18.17
C VAL A 747 -10.44 12.32 17.56
N GLU A 748 -10.74 12.73 16.33
CA GLU A 748 -10.01 13.76 15.60
C GLU A 748 -9.85 15.06 16.44
N PRO A 749 -8.66 15.68 16.45
CA PRO A 749 -8.36 16.77 17.40
C PRO A 749 -9.28 18.00 17.32
N GLU A 750 -9.71 18.41 16.12
CA GLU A 750 -10.61 19.55 15.92
C GLU A 750 -12.01 19.24 16.48
N ILE A 751 -12.51 18.02 16.26
CA ILE A 751 -13.78 17.52 16.83
C ILE A 751 -13.72 17.51 18.36
N ALA A 752 -12.69 16.89 18.95
CA ALA A 752 -12.55 16.78 20.41
C ALA A 752 -12.40 18.16 21.09
N THR A 753 -11.62 19.06 20.48
CA THR A 753 -11.39 20.42 21.01
C THR A 753 -12.68 21.24 21.00
N ASN A 754 -13.47 21.16 19.92
CA ASN A 754 -14.72 21.90 19.83
C ASN A 754 -15.79 21.34 20.77
N LEU A 755 -15.86 20.01 20.96
CA LEU A 755 -16.71 19.42 21.98
C LEU A 755 -16.34 19.93 23.38
N ALA A 756 -15.06 19.96 23.74
CA ALA A 756 -14.61 20.43 25.05
C ALA A 756 -15.00 21.91 25.32
N LYS A 757 -15.02 22.76 24.29
CA LYS A 757 -15.53 24.14 24.40
C LYS A 757 -17.04 24.15 24.67
N ILE A 758 -17.82 23.43 23.86
CA ILE A 758 -19.28 23.33 24.01
C ILE A 758 -19.65 22.82 25.42
N LEU A 759 -18.91 21.85 25.95
CA LEU A 759 -19.14 21.31 27.29
C LEU A 759 -18.82 22.32 28.41
N ASN A 760 -17.82 23.18 28.24
CA ASN A 760 -17.45 24.22 29.21
C ASN A 760 -18.39 25.44 29.19
N ASP A 761 -19.13 25.65 28.11
CA ASP A 761 -20.12 26.73 28.03
C ASP A 761 -21.36 26.44 28.91
N ASP A 762 -21.54 25.20 29.37
CA ASP A 762 -22.62 24.81 30.27
C ASP A 762 -22.31 25.19 31.73
N LYS A 763 -23.25 25.89 32.38
CA LYS A 763 -23.08 26.37 33.77
C LYS A 763 -22.90 25.25 34.80
N ARG A 764 -23.35 24.03 34.48
CA ARG A 764 -23.33 22.87 35.38
C ARG A 764 -22.18 21.89 35.08
N LEU A 765 -21.39 22.12 34.03
CA LEU A 765 -20.26 21.26 33.67
C LEU A 765 -18.98 22.08 33.56
N THR A 766 -17.92 21.62 34.22
CA THR A 766 -16.59 22.20 34.10
C THR A 766 -15.60 21.13 33.69
N VAL A 767 -14.84 21.37 32.63
CA VAL A 767 -13.81 20.46 32.13
C VAL A 767 -12.43 21.05 32.42
N HIS A 768 -11.60 20.27 33.11
CA HIS A 768 -10.19 20.56 33.32
C HIS A 768 -9.34 19.52 32.61
N THR A 769 -8.70 19.89 31.50
CA THR A 769 -7.63 19.10 30.89
C THR A 769 -6.28 19.47 31.50
N SER A 770 -5.24 18.68 31.22
CA SER A 770 -3.90 18.83 31.81
C SER A 770 -3.93 18.91 33.34
N ALA A 771 -4.82 18.17 33.99
CA ALA A 771 -5.07 18.24 35.42
C ALA A 771 -4.94 16.86 36.06
N LYS A 772 -4.03 16.74 37.03
CA LYS A 772 -3.73 15.48 37.70
C LYS A 772 -4.47 15.37 39.03
N VAL A 773 -5.17 14.26 39.26
CA VAL A 773 -5.72 13.94 40.59
C VAL A 773 -4.60 13.43 41.50
N GLU A 774 -4.50 14.00 42.71
CA GLU A 774 -3.48 13.64 43.70
C GLU A 774 -4.04 12.79 44.84
N LYS A 775 -5.24 13.11 45.32
CA LYS A 775 -5.85 12.45 46.48
C LYS A 775 -7.38 12.44 46.41
N ILE A 776 -7.96 11.33 46.84
CA ILE A 776 -9.40 11.15 47.05
C ILE A 776 -9.63 10.84 48.54
N SER A 777 -10.66 11.39 49.16
CA SER A 777 -11.01 11.08 50.54
C SER A 777 -12.49 11.33 50.83
N GLY A 778 -12.97 10.87 51.98
CA GLY A 778 -14.35 11.11 52.44
C GLY A 778 -15.18 9.84 52.49
N LYS A 779 -16.51 10.01 52.47
CA LYS A 779 -17.51 8.93 52.50
C LYS A 779 -18.53 9.15 51.37
N PRO A 780 -19.20 8.10 50.87
CA PRO A 780 -20.27 8.22 49.89
C PRO A 780 -21.25 9.35 50.22
N GLY A 781 -21.51 10.24 49.27
CA GLY A 781 -22.35 11.44 49.44
C GLY A 781 -21.63 12.67 50.01
N LYS A 782 -20.37 12.54 50.45
CA LYS A 782 -19.50 13.62 50.97
C LYS A 782 -18.02 13.30 50.69
N MET A 783 -17.67 13.24 49.41
CA MET A 783 -16.31 13.00 48.92
C MET A 783 -15.57 14.33 48.71
N GLU A 784 -14.24 14.31 48.89
CA GLU A 784 -13.34 15.40 48.55
C GLU A 784 -12.25 14.89 47.61
N LEU A 785 -12.08 15.58 46.49
CA LEU A 785 -11.06 15.33 45.47
C LEU A 785 -10.03 16.46 45.49
N THR A 786 -8.74 16.12 45.57
CA THR A 786 -7.64 17.07 45.38
C THR A 786 -7.01 16.84 44.01
N TYR A 787 -6.95 17.88 43.19
CA TYR A 787 -6.35 17.83 41.85
C TYR A 787 -5.47 19.06 41.58
N LYS A 788 -4.48 18.89 40.71
CA LYS A 788 -3.50 19.91 40.35
C LYS A 788 -3.53 20.16 38.84
N PRO A 789 -3.98 21.35 38.39
CA PRO A 789 -3.84 21.77 36.99
C PRO A 789 -2.36 21.97 36.62
N ALA A 790 -2.00 21.80 35.35
CA ALA A 790 -0.68 22.11 34.83
C ALA A 790 -0.29 23.57 35.15
N GLY A 791 0.90 23.76 35.74
CA GLY A 791 1.40 25.07 36.16
C GLY A 791 0.65 25.73 37.34
N GLY A 792 -0.36 25.05 37.92
CA GLY A 792 -1.21 25.59 38.98
C GLY A 792 -0.94 25.02 40.37
N ARG A 793 -1.56 25.64 41.39
CA ARG A 793 -1.62 25.10 42.75
C ARG A 793 -2.71 24.01 42.83
N ALA A 794 -2.54 23.07 43.76
CA ALA A 794 -3.54 22.05 44.05
C ALA A 794 -4.85 22.70 44.50
N LYS A 795 -5.97 22.20 43.98
CA LYS A 795 -7.34 22.62 44.27
C LYS A 795 -8.09 21.48 44.92
N LYS A 796 -9.01 21.82 45.81
CA LYS A 796 -9.95 20.88 46.45
C LYS A 796 -11.34 21.03 45.83
N LEU A 797 -12.01 19.91 45.62
CA LEU A 797 -13.36 19.82 45.08
C LEU A 797 -14.21 18.91 45.98
N ALA A 798 -15.24 19.48 46.60
CA ALA A 798 -16.24 18.71 47.34
C ALA A 798 -17.33 18.21 46.38
N CYS A 799 -17.63 16.91 46.43
CA CYS A 799 -18.63 16.25 45.59
C CYS A 799 -19.36 15.14 46.36
N ASP A 800 -20.45 14.63 45.82
CA ASP A 800 -21.17 13.51 46.43
C ASP A 800 -20.45 12.19 46.14
N TYR A 801 -19.98 12.02 44.90
CA TYR A 801 -19.28 10.83 44.41
C TYR A 801 -18.19 11.21 43.41
N VAL A 802 -17.23 10.30 43.22
CA VAL A 802 -16.21 10.39 42.16
C VAL A 802 -16.41 9.22 41.19
N ILE A 803 -16.58 9.49 39.90
CA ILE A 803 -16.55 8.46 38.86
C ILE A 803 -15.12 8.36 38.32
N MET A 804 -14.54 7.17 38.37
CA MET A 804 -13.25 6.84 37.78
C MET A 804 -13.48 6.20 36.41
N ALA A 805 -13.28 7.00 35.36
CA ALA A 805 -13.41 6.64 33.95
C ALA A 805 -12.04 6.69 33.23
N THR A 806 -11.02 6.14 33.87
CA THR A 806 -9.60 6.20 33.45
C THR A 806 -9.19 5.10 32.48
N GLY A 807 -10.12 4.65 31.64
CA GLY A 807 -9.93 3.56 30.68
C GLY A 807 -10.17 2.17 31.26
N LYS A 808 -9.87 1.15 30.45
CA LYS A 808 -10.07 -0.26 30.77
C LYS A 808 -8.78 -1.05 30.61
N ARG A 809 -8.68 -2.19 31.27
CA ARG A 809 -7.51 -3.08 31.16
C ARG A 809 -7.94 -4.55 31.28
N PRO A 810 -7.54 -5.43 30.36
CA PRO A 810 -7.79 -6.87 30.49
C PRO A 810 -7.17 -7.45 31.76
N VAL A 811 -7.79 -8.50 32.29
CA VAL A 811 -7.31 -9.26 33.45
C VAL A 811 -7.02 -10.68 32.98
N LEU A 812 -5.75 -10.99 32.79
CA LEU A 812 -5.30 -12.22 32.11
C LEU A 812 -4.85 -13.33 33.06
N ASP A 813 -4.28 -12.99 34.23
CA ASP A 813 -3.75 -13.96 35.21
C ASP A 813 -4.70 -15.15 35.49
N PRO A 814 -6.03 -14.94 35.66
CA PRO A 814 -6.95 -16.03 35.96
C PRO A 814 -7.15 -17.03 34.82
N LEU A 815 -6.84 -16.63 33.57
CA LEU A 815 -6.96 -17.52 32.40
C LEU A 815 -5.83 -18.55 32.34
N ASN A 816 -4.71 -18.33 33.02
CA ASN A 816 -3.55 -19.21 33.01
C ASN A 816 -2.96 -19.44 31.59
N LEU A 817 -2.76 -18.35 30.84
CA LEU A 817 -2.37 -18.36 29.43
C LEU A 817 -1.01 -19.03 29.15
N ASP A 818 -0.08 -18.97 30.12
CA ASP A 818 1.27 -19.56 29.98
C ASP A 818 1.21 -21.07 29.75
N VAL A 819 0.24 -21.75 30.39
CA VAL A 819 0.03 -23.20 30.26
C VAL A 819 -0.54 -23.57 28.89
N ALA A 820 -1.22 -22.64 28.21
CA ALA A 820 -1.66 -22.81 26.83
C ALA A 820 -0.63 -22.29 25.80
N GLY A 821 0.49 -21.71 26.26
CA GLY A 821 1.51 -21.11 25.39
C GLY A 821 1.11 -19.79 24.73
N VAL A 822 0.03 -19.14 25.17
CA VAL A 822 -0.48 -17.90 24.57
C VAL A 822 0.31 -16.69 25.08
N GLN A 823 0.91 -15.95 24.16
CA GLN A 823 1.72 -14.78 24.47
C GLN A 823 0.85 -13.55 24.75
N SER A 824 1.26 -12.77 25.75
CA SER A 824 0.69 -11.46 26.05
C SER A 824 1.80 -10.41 26.16
N GLU A 825 1.48 -9.16 25.82
CA GLU A 825 2.39 -8.02 25.98
C GLU A 825 1.62 -6.86 26.62
N LYS A 826 2.17 -6.26 27.68
CA LYS A 826 1.55 -5.11 28.38
C LYS A 826 0.11 -5.37 28.85
N GLY A 827 -0.23 -6.62 29.18
CA GLY A 827 -1.56 -7.02 29.63
C GLY A 827 -2.59 -7.16 28.50
N LEU A 828 -2.15 -7.27 27.24
CA LEU A 828 -2.99 -7.54 26.07
C LEU A 828 -2.56 -8.86 25.41
N ILE A 829 -3.52 -9.64 24.90
CA ILE A 829 -3.20 -10.83 24.09
C ILE A 829 -2.81 -10.37 22.69
N LYS A 830 -1.74 -10.94 22.14
CA LYS A 830 -1.37 -10.67 20.75
C LYS A 830 -2.22 -11.51 19.80
N ALA A 831 -2.90 -10.84 18.89
CA ALA A 831 -3.63 -11.45 17.80
C ALA A 831 -3.31 -10.74 16.49
N ASP A 832 -3.26 -11.49 15.39
CA ASP A 832 -3.11 -10.93 14.04
C ASP A 832 -4.45 -10.45 13.44
N ALA A 833 -4.44 -10.00 12.18
CA ALA A 833 -5.64 -9.55 11.49
C ALA A 833 -6.69 -10.66 11.24
N SER A 834 -6.32 -11.93 11.37
CA SER A 834 -7.25 -13.06 11.36
C SER A 834 -7.76 -13.43 12.77
N CYS A 835 -7.44 -12.59 13.76
CA CYS A 835 -7.71 -12.77 15.19
C CYS A 835 -7.00 -13.99 15.81
N ARG A 836 -5.98 -14.54 15.15
CA ARG A 836 -5.22 -15.71 15.62
C ARG A 836 -4.08 -15.28 16.54
N THR A 837 -3.88 -16.02 17.62
CA THR A 837 -2.74 -15.80 18.53
C THR A 837 -1.46 -16.47 17.99
N ASN A 838 -0.37 -16.47 18.76
CA ASN A 838 0.82 -17.25 18.43
C ASN A 838 0.57 -18.77 18.46
N VAL A 839 -0.52 -19.23 19.10
CA VAL A 839 -0.94 -20.63 19.13
C VAL A 839 -1.99 -20.85 18.03
N PRO A 840 -1.75 -21.75 17.05
CA PRO A 840 -2.53 -21.80 15.81
C PRO A 840 -4.05 -22.03 15.97
N HIS A 841 -4.46 -22.78 16.99
CA HIS A 841 -5.85 -23.12 17.28
C HIS A 841 -6.47 -22.25 18.39
N ILE A 842 -5.76 -21.22 18.87
CA ILE A 842 -6.27 -20.26 19.87
C ILE A 842 -6.35 -18.86 19.26
N PHE A 843 -7.52 -18.25 19.40
CA PHE A 843 -7.88 -16.94 18.87
C PHE A 843 -8.23 -15.99 20.02
N ALA A 844 -8.15 -14.69 19.77
CA ALA A 844 -8.54 -13.68 20.75
C ALA A 844 -9.20 -12.47 20.07
N VAL A 845 -10.30 -11.98 20.66
CA VAL A 845 -11.15 -10.94 20.06
C VAL A 845 -11.67 -9.94 21.11
N GLY A 846 -11.95 -8.72 20.67
CA GLY A 846 -12.49 -7.63 21.48
C GLY A 846 -11.47 -6.98 22.41
N ASP A 847 -11.96 -6.38 23.50
CA ASP A 847 -11.12 -5.53 24.36
C ASP A 847 -9.87 -6.24 24.94
N VAL A 848 -9.82 -7.59 24.94
CA VAL A 848 -8.67 -8.37 25.42
C VAL A 848 -7.41 -8.23 24.56
N ILE A 849 -7.55 -7.86 23.28
CA ILE A 849 -6.43 -7.65 22.35
C ILE A 849 -6.05 -6.15 22.20
N GLY A 850 -6.81 -5.23 22.80
CA GLY A 850 -6.59 -3.79 22.72
C GLY A 850 -7.18 -3.15 21.47
N GLY A 851 -6.56 -2.06 20.99
CA GLY A 851 -7.10 -1.26 19.89
C GLY A 851 -8.33 -0.45 20.29
N TYR A 852 -9.29 -0.28 19.38
CA TYR A 852 -10.57 0.34 19.70
C TYR A 852 -11.46 -0.65 20.47
N MET A 853 -11.63 -0.41 21.76
CA MET A 853 -12.44 -1.23 22.67
C MET A 853 -13.95 -0.96 22.50
N LEU A 854 -14.47 -1.32 21.33
CA LEU A 854 -15.84 -1.07 20.89
C LEU A 854 -16.59 -2.38 20.65
N ALA A 855 -17.87 -2.41 21.00
CA ALA A 855 -18.69 -3.62 20.94
C ALA A 855 -18.83 -4.18 19.52
N HIS A 856 -19.08 -3.32 18.53
CA HIS A 856 -19.22 -3.72 17.12
C HIS A 856 -17.88 -4.08 16.47
N THR A 857 -16.78 -3.50 16.93
CA THR A 857 -15.41 -3.94 16.56
C THR A 857 -15.15 -5.35 17.10
N ALA A 858 -15.45 -5.60 18.37
CA ALA A 858 -15.33 -6.93 18.98
C ALA A 858 -16.20 -7.98 18.26
N ALA A 859 -17.44 -7.65 17.92
CA ALA A 859 -18.34 -8.48 17.13
C ALA A 859 -17.77 -8.83 15.75
N THR A 860 -17.18 -7.85 15.07
CA THR A 860 -16.55 -8.04 13.75
C THR A 860 -15.32 -8.93 13.86
N GLN A 861 -14.47 -8.72 14.87
CA GLN A 861 -13.36 -9.62 15.17
C GLN A 861 -13.83 -11.04 15.49
N GLY A 862 -14.96 -11.18 16.22
CA GLY A 862 -15.60 -12.46 16.50
C GLY A 862 -15.99 -13.24 15.24
N ARG A 863 -16.64 -12.57 14.27
CA ARG A 863 -16.95 -13.14 12.95
C ARG A 863 -15.70 -13.50 12.15
N VAL A 864 -14.67 -12.65 12.16
CA VAL A 864 -13.40 -12.93 11.49
C VAL A 864 -12.71 -14.16 12.09
N ALA A 865 -12.70 -14.29 13.42
CA ALA A 865 -12.17 -15.46 14.11
C ALA A 865 -12.96 -16.73 13.74
N ALA A 866 -14.29 -16.65 13.75
CA ALA A 866 -15.16 -17.77 13.38
C ALA A 866 -14.91 -18.24 11.94
N ALA A 867 -14.92 -17.33 10.97
CA ALA A 867 -14.61 -17.61 9.57
C ALA A 867 -13.22 -18.24 9.42
N THR A 868 -12.22 -17.70 10.10
CA THR A 868 -10.84 -18.23 10.08
C THR A 868 -10.76 -19.63 10.68
N ILE A 869 -11.49 -19.90 11.77
CA ILE A 869 -11.56 -21.23 12.41
C ILE A 869 -12.23 -22.23 11.48
N SER A 870 -13.26 -21.84 10.75
CA SER A 870 -13.94 -22.65 9.73
C SER A 870 -13.10 -22.87 8.46
N GLY A 871 -11.95 -22.22 8.33
CA GLY A 871 -11.04 -22.35 7.20
C GLY A 871 -11.32 -21.37 6.05
N GLU A 872 -12.08 -20.31 6.31
CA GLU A 872 -12.32 -19.22 5.37
C GLU A 872 -11.27 -18.11 5.52
N SER A 873 -10.96 -17.44 4.41
CA SER A 873 -10.04 -16.30 4.42
C SER A 873 -10.77 -15.03 4.89
N ALA A 874 -10.67 -14.71 6.18
CA ALA A 874 -11.20 -13.48 6.75
C ALA A 874 -10.08 -12.63 7.38
N ARG A 875 -10.21 -11.31 7.27
CA ARG A 875 -9.30 -10.34 7.89
C ARG A 875 -10.06 -9.15 8.43
N TYR A 876 -9.71 -8.75 9.65
CA TYR A 876 -10.15 -7.52 10.28
C TYR A 876 -9.26 -6.34 9.83
N ASP A 877 -9.90 -5.25 9.44
CA ASP A 877 -9.26 -4.02 9.00
C ASP A 877 -9.64 -2.87 9.93
N GLN A 878 -8.72 -2.54 10.83
CA GLN A 878 -8.90 -1.47 11.82
C GLN A 878 -9.10 -0.09 11.17
N ASP A 879 -8.61 0.12 9.95
CA ASP A 879 -8.76 1.41 9.25
C ASP A 879 -10.19 1.67 8.79
N LYS A 880 -11.09 0.70 8.96
CA LYS A 880 -12.52 0.82 8.67
C LYS A 880 -13.38 0.90 9.93
N ASP A 881 -12.76 0.89 11.12
CA ASP A 881 -13.52 1.01 12.36
C ASP A 881 -14.28 2.32 12.43
N CYS A 882 -15.42 2.27 13.11
CA CYS A 882 -16.23 3.42 13.42
C CYS A 882 -16.50 3.51 14.92
N GLY A 883 -16.87 4.68 15.41
CA GLY A 883 -17.18 4.89 16.81
C GLY A 883 -18.08 6.11 17.00
N VAL A 884 -18.96 6.04 18.01
CA VAL A 884 -19.85 7.13 18.41
C VAL A 884 -19.70 7.35 19.91
N ILE A 885 -19.47 8.60 20.27
CA ILE A 885 -19.48 9.11 21.63
C ILE A 885 -20.80 9.86 21.79
N PHE A 886 -21.68 9.33 22.63
CA PHE A 886 -23.09 9.75 22.75
C PHE A 886 -23.25 10.98 23.64
N THR A 887 -22.45 12.01 23.35
CA THR A 887 -22.60 13.36 23.90
C THR A 887 -23.61 14.17 23.08
N ARG A 888 -23.85 15.42 23.47
CA ARG A 888 -24.66 16.43 22.77
C ARG A 888 -23.82 17.69 22.53
N PRO A 889 -23.47 18.04 21.27
CA PRO A 889 -23.61 17.19 20.08
C PRO A 889 -22.77 15.91 20.20
N GLN A 890 -23.08 14.90 19.41
CA GLN A 890 -22.36 13.63 19.42
C GLN A 890 -21.05 13.79 18.66
N ALA A 891 -19.98 13.19 19.18
CA ALA A 891 -18.73 13.05 18.45
C ALA A 891 -18.67 11.66 17.84
N ALA A 892 -18.31 11.54 16.57
CA ALA A 892 -18.20 10.24 15.92
C ALA A 892 -17.12 10.21 14.84
N PHE A 893 -16.66 9.02 14.48
CA PHE A 893 -15.68 8.82 13.43
C PHE A 893 -15.92 7.50 12.70
N VAL A 894 -15.56 7.46 11.43
CA VAL A 894 -15.33 6.23 10.68
C VAL A 894 -14.09 6.40 9.83
N GLY A 895 -13.23 5.38 9.85
CA GLY A 895 -11.99 5.35 9.10
C GLY A 895 -10.96 6.40 9.48
N LEU A 896 -10.15 6.81 8.51
CA LEU A 896 -8.94 7.60 8.74
C LEU A 896 -9.21 9.11 8.78
N SER A 897 -8.58 9.80 9.71
CA SER A 897 -8.35 11.25 9.64
C SER A 897 -7.24 11.57 8.62
N VAL A 898 -7.11 12.84 8.21
CA VAL A 898 -6.01 13.29 7.35
C VAL A 898 -4.65 13.02 7.98
N GLU A 899 -4.51 13.21 9.30
CA GLU A 899 -3.26 12.96 10.02
C GLU A 899 -2.91 11.47 10.01
N GLN A 900 -3.87 10.60 10.31
CA GLN A 900 -3.67 9.14 10.23
C GLN A 900 -3.36 8.68 8.81
N ALA A 901 -4.04 9.22 7.80
CA ALA A 901 -3.79 8.88 6.41
C ALA A 901 -2.37 9.31 5.96
N LYS A 902 -1.93 10.52 6.34
CA LYS A 902 -0.56 10.99 6.10
C LYS A 902 0.49 10.14 6.79
N ALA A 903 0.24 9.71 8.03
CA ALA A 903 1.13 8.78 8.74
C ALA A 903 1.27 7.42 8.04
N LYS A 904 0.31 7.06 7.18
CA LYS A 904 0.33 5.88 6.30
C LYS A 904 0.79 6.18 4.87
N ASN A 905 1.39 7.35 4.63
CA ASN A 905 1.84 7.80 3.30
C ASN A 905 0.72 7.88 2.24
N ILE A 906 -0.53 8.11 2.67
CA ILE A 906 -1.66 8.38 1.76
C ILE A 906 -1.77 9.89 1.57
N ASP A 907 -1.79 10.36 0.32
CA ASP A 907 -2.03 11.77 0.02
C ASP A 907 -3.51 12.11 0.19
N ALA A 908 -3.90 12.36 1.43
CA ALA A 908 -5.28 12.63 1.81
C ALA A 908 -5.65 14.11 1.76
N VAL A 909 -6.94 14.36 1.54
CA VAL A 909 -7.55 15.68 1.48
C VAL A 909 -8.90 15.67 2.20
N GLU A 910 -9.26 16.76 2.89
CA GLU A 910 -10.53 16.86 3.62
C GLU A 910 -11.39 18.06 3.25
N VAL A 911 -12.70 17.91 3.33
CA VAL A 911 -13.68 18.99 3.28
C VAL A 911 -14.48 19.00 4.58
N LYS A 912 -14.92 20.17 5.04
CA LYS A 912 -15.74 20.29 6.24
C LYS A 912 -16.95 21.19 6.02
N MET A 913 -18.04 20.85 6.70
CA MET A 913 -19.29 21.59 6.69
C MET A 913 -19.75 21.89 8.12
N PRO A 914 -19.91 23.17 8.51
CA PRO A 914 -20.45 23.51 9.82
C PRO A 914 -21.95 23.21 9.87
N MET A 915 -22.45 22.75 11.02
CA MET A 915 -23.89 22.48 11.17
C MET A 915 -24.73 23.76 11.20
N SER A 916 -24.11 24.91 11.43
CA SER A 916 -24.78 26.21 11.45
C SER A 916 -25.29 26.70 10.09
N ILE A 917 -24.92 26.05 8.98
CA ILE A 917 -25.41 26.39 7.63
C ILE A 917 -26.41 25.36 7.09
N ASP A 918 -26.62 24.26 7.81
CA ASP A 918 -27.54 23.20 7.40
C ASP A 918 -28.98 23.56 7.77
N ALA A 919 -29.89 23.50 6.79
CA ALA A 919 -31.28 23.89 6.99
C ALA A 919 -31.99 22.99 8.01
N LYS A 920 -31.72 21.67 7.98
CA LYS A 920 -32.33 20.72 8.92
C LYS A 920 -31.90 21.02 10.36
N ALA A 921 -30.60 21.24 10.58
CA ALA A 921 -30.03 21.64 11.86
C ALA A 921 -30.57 23.00 12.34
N MET A 922 -30.79 23.97 11.45
CA MET A 922 -31.43 25.25 11.81
C MET A 922 -32.87 25.04 12.30
N ILE A 923 -33.65 24.21 11.61
CA ILE A 923 -35.03 23.89 11.97
C ILE A 923 -35.08 23.23 13.36
N THR A 924 -34.18 22.28 13.63
CA THR A 924 -34.12 21.58 14.92
C THR A 924 -33.29 22.30 15.98
N GLY A 925 -32.63 23.41 15.67
CA GLY A 925 -31.73 24.14 16.58
C GLY A 925 -30.41 23.45 16.89
N GLU A 926 -30.10 22.35 16.21
CA GLU A 926 -28.94 21.48 16.44
C GLU A 926 -27.74 21.95 15.59
N THR A 927 -27.41 23.23 15.73
CA THR A 927 -26.47 23.94 14.83
C THR A 927 -25.00 23.86 15.25
N LEU A 928 -24.70 23.17 16.35
CA LEU A 928 -23.36 23.09 16.90
C LEU A 928 -22.52 22.04 16.18
N GLY A 929 -21.26 22.40 15.90
CA GLY A 929 -20.26 21.48 15.37
C GLY A 929 -20.20 21.43 13.84
N MET A 930 -19.78 20.28 13.30
CA MET A 930 -19.44 20.10 11.88
C MET A 930 -19.38 18.63 11.48
N ILE A 931 -19.41 18.38 10.16
CA ILE A 931 -19.02 17.10 9.55
C ILE A 931 -17.76 17.33 8.70
N LYS A 932 -16.78 16.42 8.80
CA LYS A 932 -15.56 16.39 7.99
C LYS A 932 -15.53 15.11 7.15
N LEU A 933 -15.24 15.23 5.86
CA LEU A 933 -15.10 14.11 4.93
C LEU A 933 -13.66 14.08 4.39
N VAL A 934 -13.03 12.91 4.46
CA VAL A 934 -11.62 12.67 4.09
C VAL A 934 -11.56 11.70 2.91
N ALA A 935 -10.77 12.06 1.89
CA ALA A 935 -10.58 11.24 0.70
C ALA A 935 -9.09 11.14 0.31
N ASP A 936 -8.70 10.02 -0.27
CA ASP A 936 -7.42 9.89 -0.97
C ASP A 936 -7.48 10.66 -2.30
N LYS A 937 -6.47 11.50 -2.60
CA LYS A 937 -6.45 12.28 -3.83
C LYS A 937 -6.27 11.43 -5.08
N ALA A 938 -5.50 10.34 -5.00
CA ALA A 938 -5.17 9.52 -6.16
C ALA A 938 -6.39 8.72 -6.63
N SER A 939 -6.98 7.94 -5.74
CA SER A 939 -8.14 7.10 -6.04
C SER A 939 -9.48 7.84 -5.93
N ARG A 940 -9.51 9.03 -5.32
CA ARG A 940 -10.73 9.76 -4.93
C ARG A 940 -11.67 8.96 -4.02
N ARG A 941 -11.20 7.88 -3.41
CA ARG A 941 -11.98 7.08 -2.47
C ARG A 941 -12.11 7.82 -1.15
N ILE A 942 -13.30 7.76 -0.57
CA ILE A 942 -13.55 8.26 0.78
C ILE A 942 -12.94 7.27 1.76
N ILE A 943 -12.00 7.75 2.57
CA ILE A 943 -11.24 6.93 3.52
C ILE A 943 -11.58 7.25 4.97
N GLY A 944 -12.36 8.31 5.22
CA GLY A 944 -12.90 8.57 6.54
C GLY A 944 -13.89 9.72 6.59
N VAL A 945 -14.72 9.72 7.63
CA VAL A 945 -15.69 10.77 7.93
C VAL A 945 -15.76 10.98 9.43
N HIS A 946 -15.70 12.24 9.87
CA HIS A 946 -15.62 12.63 11.28
C HIS A 946 -16.74 13.62 11.61
N PHE A 947 -17.32 13.50 12.79
CA PHE A 947 -18.57 14.15 13.16
C PHE A 947 -18.45 14.86 14.51
N LEU A 948 -19.00 16.07 14.56
CA LEU A 948 -19.47 16.74 15.76
C LEU A 948 -20.85 17.28 15.45
N THR A 949 -21.90 16.49 15.65
CA THR A 949 -23.27 16.89 15.31
C THR A 949 -24.27 16.07 16.13
N ASP A 950 -25.46 16.61 16.36
CA ASP A 950 -26.59 15.78 16.73
C ASP A 950 -26.89 14.77 15.61
N HIS A 951 -27.41 13.59 16.00
CA HIS A 951 -27.76 12.48 15.13
C HIS A 951 -26.59 11.79 14.39
N ALA A 952 -25.34 12.07 14.75
CA ALA A 952 -24.17 11.32 14.29
C ALA A 952 -24.32 9.80 14.47
N ASP A 953 -25.04 9.33 15.50
CA ASP A 953 -25.35 7.92 15.74
C ASP A 953 -26.12 7.24 14.60
N THR A 954 -26.87 8.01 13.82
CA THR A 954 -27.59 7.53 12.64
C THR A 954 -26.89 7.91 11.33
N LEU A 955 -26.35 9.13 11.23
CA LEU A 955 -25.64 9.61 10.03
C LEU A 955 -24.40 8.79 9.71
N ILE A 956 -23.73 8.27 10.74
CA ILE A 956 -22.52 7.46 10.56
C ILE A 956 -22.79 6.17 9.79
N GLY A 957 -24.02 5.65 9.78
CA GLY A 957 -24.36 4.43 9.05
C GLY A 957 -24.07 4.55 7.55
N GLU A 958 -24.43 5.69 6.93
CA GLU A 958 -24.11 5.96 5.53
C GLU A 958 -22.60 6.15 5.31
N ALA A 959 -21.91 6.81 6.25
CA ALA A 959 -20.47 6.99 6.20
C ALA A 959 -19.68 5.67 6.33
N VAL A 960 -20.18 4.72 7.13
CA VAL A 960 -19.66 3.36 7.20
C VAL A 960 -19.76 2.70 5.83
N MET A 961 -20.90 2.82 5.14
CA MET A 961 -21.04 2.28 3.78
C MET A 961 -20.11 2.96 2.79
N MET A 962 -19.90 4.28 2.89
CA MET A 962 -18.93 5.00 2.06
C MET A 962 -17.50 4.46 2.22
N VAL A 963 -17.04 4.29 3.46
CA VAL A 963 -15.66 3.85 3.75
C VAL A 963 -15.49 2.35 3.50
N ALA A 964 -16.40 1.51 4.02
CA ALA A 964 -16.32 0.05 3.88
C ALA A 964 -16.51 -0.38 2.42
N GLY A 965 -17.45 0.25 1.71
CA GLY A 965 -17.70 0.07 0.28
C GLY A 965 -16.70 0.80 -0.62
N GLN A 966 -15.74 1.53 -0.04
CA GLN A 966 -14.69 2.28 -0.73
C GLN A 966 -15.24 3.20 -1.84
N LEU A 967 -16.37 3.86 -1.56
CA LEU A 967 -17.04 4.75 -2.50
C LEU A 967 -16.14 5.95 -2.83
N THR A 968 -16.22 6.38 -4.08
CA THR A 968 -15.52 7.56 -4.57
C THR A 968 -16.30 8.83 -4.31
N LEU A 969 -15.61 9.96 -4.25
CA LEU A 969 -16.23 11.28 -4.23
C LEU A 969 -17.21 11.46 -5.40
N ASP A 970 -16.87 10.95 -6.58
CA ASP A 970 -17.73 11.01 -7.76
C ASP A 970 -19.05 10.26 -7.53
N GLN A 971 -19.02 9.02 -7.01
CA GLN A 971 -20.24 8.27 -6.72
C GLN A 971 -21.16 8.98 -5.71
N VAL A 972 -20.60 9.50 -4.61
CA VAL A 972 -21.38 10.19 -3.58
C VAL A 972 -21.91 11.54 -4.09
N ALA A 973 -21.15 12.24 -4.94
CA ALA A 973 -21.58 13.51 -5.52
C ALA A 973 -22.78 13.38 -6.47
N HIS A 974 -22.91 12.25 -7.18
CA HIS A 974 -24.00 11.95 -8.11
C HIS A 974 -25.23 11.34 -7.42
N ALA A 975 -25.08 10.79 -6.22
CA ALA A 975 -26.21 10.24 -5.48
C ALA A 975 -27.21 11.34 -5.09
N ILE A 976 -28.50 11.07 -5.33
CA ILE A 976 -29.59 11.96 -4.93
C ILE A 976 -29.90 11.70 -3.45
N HIS A 977 -29.56 12.66 -2.61
CA HIS A 977 -29.86 12.62 -1.18
C HIS A 977 -31.18 13.37 -0.90
N PRO A 978 -32.00 12.91 0.06
CA PRO A 978 -33.28 13.56 0.37
C PRO A 978 -33.08 14.95 0.97
N HIS A 979 -33.97 15.90 0.64
CA HIS A 979 -33.94 17.27 1.14
C HIS A 979 -35.27 17.63 1.85
N PRO A 980 -35.27 18.32 3.02
CA PRO A 980 -34.09 18.71 3.80
C PRO A 980 -33.65 17.62 4.79
N THR A 981 -32.41 17.15 4.69
CA THR A 981 -31.81 16.19 5.65
C THR A 981 -30.32 16.44 5.85
N GLN A 982 -29.77 16.06 7.01
CA GLN A 982 -28.32 16.21 7.23
C GLN A 982 -27.47 15.30 6.31
N THR A 983 -28.03 14.21 5.76
CA THR A 983 -27.29 13.32 4.83
C THR A 983 -26.98 14.00 3.50
N GLU A 984 -27.77 15.01 3.08
CA GLU A 984 -27.50 15.77 1.85
C GLU A 984 -26.13 16.48 1.86
N LEU A 985 -25.60 16.75 3.07
CA LEU A 985 -24.26 17.31 3.25
C LEU A 985 -23.16 16.40 2.69
N PHE A 986 -23.35 15.08 2.66
CA PHE A 986 -22.35 14.17 2.08
C PHE A 986 -22.18 14.40 0.58
N GLY A 987 -23.27 14.48 -0.17
CA GLY A 987 -23.26 14.83 -1.59
C GLY A 987 -22.65 16.21 -1.83
N GLU A 988 -22.99 17.20 -1.01
CA GLU A 988 -22.46 18.56 -1.15
C GLU A 988 -20.97 18.65 -0.83
N MET A 989 -20.51 18.00 0.24
CA MET A 989 -19.10 17.89 0.59
C MET A 989 -18.31 17.23 -0.54
N ALA A 990 -18.81 16.12 -1.08
CA ALA A 990 -18.17 15.42 -2.19
C ALA A 990 -18.02 16.33 -3.44
N ARG A 991 -19.09 17.03 -3.84
CA ARG A 991 -19.04 18.01 -4.95
C ARG A 991 -18.04 19.14 -4.72
N ARG A 992 -18.02 19.70 -3.51
CA ARG A 992 -17.05 20.76 -3.13
C ARG A 992 -15.62 20.27 -3.19
N LEU A 993 -15.36 19.07 -2.68
CA LEU A 993 -14.03 18.48 -2.67
C LEU A 993 -13.55 18.18 -4.10
N LEU A 994 -14.41 17.60 -4.95
CA LEU A 994 -14.13 17.40 -6.38
C LEU A 994 -13.83 18.71 -7.12
N SER A 995 -14.60 19.77 -6.84
CA SER A 995 -14.34 21.11 -7.41
C SER A 995 -12.96 21.63 -7.02
N ARG A 996 -12.57 21.47 -5.76
CA ARG A 996 -11.24 21.87 -5.27
C ARG A 996 -10.11 21.05 -5.88
N LEU A 997 -10.29 19.74 -6.04
CA LEU A 997 -9.31 18.86 -6.68
C LEU A 997 -9.09 19.23 -8.15
N ARG A 998 -10.18 19.45 -8.91
CA ARG A 998 -10.11 19.91 -10.31
C ARG A 998 -9.38 21.25 -10.44
N ARG A 999 -9.65 22.20 -9.55
CA ARG A 999 -8.93 23.50 -9.52
C ARG A 999 -7.44 23.31 -9.24
N SER A 1000 -7.10 22.45 -8.28
CA SER A 1000 -5.70 22.17 -7.91
C SER A 1000 -4.94 21.53 -9.07
N GLN A 1001 -5.56 20.58 -9.78
CA GLN A 1001 -4.98 19.97 -10.98
C GLN A 1001 -4.77 20.97 -12.11
N LYS A 1002 -5.74 21.86 -12.38
CA LYS A 1002 -5.59 22.93 -13.38
C LYS A 1002 -4.47 23.90 -13.05
N VAL A 1003 -4.24 24.19 -11.76
CA VAL A 1003 -3.14 25.04 -11.31
C VAL A 1003 -1.80 24.31 -11.44
N ALA A 1004 -1.75 23.01 -11.11
CA ALA A 1004 -0.56 22.20 -11.26
C ALA A 1004 -0.16 22.03 -12.73
N ALA A 1005 -1.12 21.85 -13.65
CA ALA A 1005 -0.87 21.76 -15.09
C ALA A 1005 -0.44 23.08 -15.75
N LYS A 1006 -0.58 24.21 -15.05
CA LYS A 1006 -0.14 25.54 -15.50
C LYS A 1006 1.25 25.92 -14.97
N LYS A 1007 1.80 25.14 -14.05
CA LYS A 1007 3.15 25.31 -13.50
C LYS A 1007 4.06 24.27 -14.15
#